data_AF-A0A350JJB0-F1
#
_entry.id   AF-A0A350JJB0-F1
#
_cell.length_a   1.000
_cell.length_b   1.000
_cell.length_c   1.000
_cell.angle_alpha   90.00
_cell.angle_beta   90.00
_cell.angle_gamma   90.00
#
_symmetry.space_group_name_H-M   'P 1'
#
loop_
_entity.id
_entity.type
_entity.pdbx_description
1 polymer ?
#
loop_
_entity_poly.entity_id
_entity_poly.type
_entity_poly.pdbx_seq_one_letter_code
_entity_poly.pdbx_strand_id
1 'polypeptide(L)'
;IENGAMITQTSRWPLLIDPQLQGIVWLRKRENMAADRKALAMREEAIAAGEDPNLIVVSSNLITLQLSNNNWLKRLSSGIANGNTVIIENCPVDLDATLDPVLQRAIYKKGRNNFLQLAGEELEYDKNFKLFLQTKLSNPHYKPEIFASCTVINFIATESGLEDQLLAKVVNVEKPELEAEKQLLIKQFNEYKIKLLELENNLLEKLSNAPEDILSDIPLVESLEATKLAATEIQAAVIKGKKTEILINQAREVYRPVASEASMMYFICTEMCNIDHMYQYSLGAFTYFFFKSIAKTPPEEDIAKRVVALTDSMRFTIFTWVCRGLATEHKIVYMTQIAVKLMQRGSLEEKFDHESFNFLMRGQKSLGADNSVPWLPTINWLMVNSLAKIEGFEKFPSDLVEAAPRFLEWYNHETPETEKLPLDWSGLEKEPFKKLLVLRALRADRLVIAITRWLRGALPHGNEYVDADSTNSSLRILELAIEDSMPEVPIFFILSAGTDVVADVDKLAVQSGFEKGISYWNVGMGQGQDIVAMDRLQLGHTQGHWVILNNCHLMPQWCIELEKKLDTFNVEGSHESFRVFLTAEPSADIPIGILSRCIKLTSEPPAGLRANLKRAFCSFDEDDFDELDNKQKAITFAMSFYHAILMERKKFGSKGFNMLYPFSLGDLRDSSIVLANYMENASSSKIPWEDLRYLFGEITYGGHIVNDLDRLLNITYLNFYLQDDVLDQKEMLPFVEDEKGVSFKTPIPTTWELYNKHIDEYMRTESPLAFGLHPNAEIDFRLSNSNDVLARLTELQPRDAGAAEGQLTPTEIAEQAMSDIKDKINDFWFDMFELNSSLEGDLRGPYQNVFLQECTIMNLLTGEMRRSLKELKMGFDGELIMSPVMESLMLSLYLDRVAQPWAKLAWSSERPLAAWILDLLKRYAQLAEWTAVPADIPQVIWLSGLSNPPSFLTAIKQVTAQKAKLPLDSIVIQ
;
A
#
# COMPACT_ATOMS: atom_id res chain seq x y z
N ILE A 1 16.95 -23.46 -7.91
CA ILE A 1 18.04 -24.38 -8.34
C ILE A 1 18.48 -24.05 -9.76
N GLU A 2 17.54 -23.95 -10.71
CA GLU A 2 17.80 -23.59 -12.12
C GLU A 2 18.61 -22.30 -12.27
N ASN A 3 18.20 -21.22 -11.59
CA ASN A 3 18.94 -19.96 -11.59
C ASN A 3 20.39 -20.13 -11.11
N GLY A 4 20.61 -20.98 -10.10
CA GLY A 4 21.95 -21.29 -9.61
C GLY A 4 22.81 -22.01 -10.65
N ALA A 5 22.22 -22.93 -11.43
CA ALA A 5 22.89 -23.60 -12.53
C ALA A 5 23.23 -22.61 -13.66
N MET A 6 22.30 -21.72 -14.01
CA MET A 6 22.56 -20.65 -14.99
C MET A 6 23.73 -19.78 -14.54
N ILE A 7 23.73 -19.25 -13.31
CA ILE A 7 24.86 -18.47 -12.77
C ILE A 7 26.20 -19.21 -12.90
N THR A 8 26.22 -20.52 -12.70
CA THR A 8 27.47 -21.31 -12.78
C THR A 8 27.94 -21.58 -14.21
N GLN A 9 27.04 -21.66 -15.18
CA GLN A 9 27.35 -22.07 -16.55
C GLN A 9 27.32 -20.90 -17.56
N THR A 10 26.79 -19.74 -17.19
CA THR A 10 26.70 -18.59 -18.09
C THR A 10 28.06 -18.14 -18.56
N SER A 11 28.20 -18.04 -19.89
CA SER A 11 29.40 -17.49 -20.50
C SER A 11 29.45 -15.98 -20.35
N ARG A 12 28.33 -15.26 -20.45
CA ARG A 12 28.22 -13.80 -20.22
C ARG A 12 28.12 -13.47 -18.73
N TRP A 13 28.32 -12.21 -18.36
CA TRP A 13 28.14 -11.77 -16.98
C TRP A 13 26.67 -11.87 -16.55
N PRO A 14 26.36 -12.55 -15.43
CA PRO A 14 24.98 -12.64 -14.95
C PRO A 14 24.55 -11.34 -14.24
N LEU A 15 23.37 -10.85 -14.63
CA LEU A 15 22.63 -9.76 -13.98
C LEU A 15 21.43 -10.35 -13.23
N LEU A 16 21.44 -10.23 -11.91
CA LEU A 16 20.47 -10.81 -11.00
C LEU A 16 19.38 -9.79 -10.69
N ILE A 17 18.14 -10.07 -11.12
CA ILE A 17 16.95 -9.33 -10.68
C ILE A 17 16.48 -9.99 -9.39
N ASP A 18 16.89 -9.44 -8.24
CA ASP A 18 16.74 -10.07 -6.92
C ASP A 18 16.20 -9.05 -5.89
N PRO A 19 14.89 -8.73 -5.93
CA PRO A 19 14.28 -7.80 -4.99
C PRO A 19 14.27 -8.34 -3.55
N GLN A 20 14.17 -9.67 -3.37
CA GLN A 20 14.14 -10.31 -2.04
C GLN A 20 15.53 -10.64 -1.47
N LEU A 21 16.62 -10.30 -2.17
CA LEU A 21 18.01 -10.51 -1.77
C LEU A 21 18.39 -11.99 -1.52
N GLN A 22 17.62 -12.95 -2.01
CA GLN A 22 17.91 -14.37 -1.81
C GLN A 22 19.11 -14.80 -2.65
N GLY A 23 19.15 -14.35 -3.91
CA GLY A 23 20.21 -14.66 -4.86
C GLY A 23 21.56 -14.14 -4.40
N ILE A 24 21.61 -12.91 -3.89
CA ILE A 24 22.86 -12.31 -3.41
C ILE A 24 23.38 -12.98 -2.13
N VAL A 25 22.51 -13.29 -1.17
CA VAL A 25 22.90 -14.02 0.06
C VAL A 25 23.45 -15.40 -0.29
N TRP A 26 22.79 -16.09 -1.23
CA TRP A 26 23.27 -17.38 -1.74
C TRP A 26 24.64 -17.25 -2.42
N LEU A 27 24.83 -16.24 -3.26
CA LEU A 27 26.07 -16.03 -4.00
C LEU A 27 27.25 -15.72 -3.06
N ARG A 28 27.05 -14.84 -2.07
CA ARG A 28 28.06 -14.56 -1.04
C ARG A 28 28.44 -15.83 -0.26
N LYS A 29 27.46 -16.61 0.19
CA LYS A 29 27.72 -17.88 0.90
C LYS A 29 28.49 -18.88 0.03
N ARG A 30 28.13 -19.00 -1.25
CA ARG A 30 28.78 -19.91 -2.19
C ARG A 30 30.25 -19.54 -2.43
N GLU A 31 30.54 -18.28 -2.72
CA GLU A 31 31.91 -17.84 -2.99
C GLU A 31 32.79 -17.94 -1.74
N ASN A 32 32.24 -17.65 -0.55
CA ASN A 32 32.95 -17.87 0.71
C ASN A 32 33.25 -19.37 0.95
N MET A 33 32.27 -20.26 0.76
CA MET A 33 32.49 -21.71 0.87
C MET A 33 33.49 -22.25 -0.16
N ALA A 34 33.54 -21.67 -1.35
CA ALA A 34 34.52 -22.05 -2.37
C ALA A 34 35.94 -21.63 -1.96
N ALA A 35 36.09 -20.47 -1.32
CA ALA A 35 37.36 -20.04 -0.73
C ALA A 35 37.79 -20.98 0.41
N ASP A 36 36.88 -21.37 1.29
CA ASP A 36 37.17 -22.31 2.38
C ASP A 36 37.63 -23.68 1.87
N ARG A 37 36.99 -24.21 0.82
CA ARG A 37 37.43 -25.48 0.21
C ARG A 37 38.82 -25.39 -0.42
N LYS A 38 39.14 -24.28 -1.09
CA LYS A 38 40.49 -24.05 -1.62
C LYS A 38 41.53 -23.95 -0.51
N ALA A 39 41.18 -23.26 0.59
CA ALA A 39 42.03 -23.18 1.77
C ALA A 39 42.32 -24.57 2.37
N LEU A 40 41.29 -25.42 2.42
CA LEU A 40 41.39 -26.78 2.95
C LEU A 40 42.25 -27.68 2.05
N ALA A 41 42.07 -27.62 0.73
CA ALA A 41 42.89 -28.35 -0.24
C ALA A 41 44.36 -27.91 -0.20
N MET A 42 44.64 -26.60 -0.11
CA MET A 42 46.00 -26.07 0.02
C MET A 42 46.65 -26.48 1.35
N ARG A 43 45.88 -26.59 2.43
CA ARG A 43 46.37 -27.13 3.71
C ARG A 43 46.71 -28.62 3.61
N GLU A 44 45.90 -29.41 2.92
CA GLU A 44 46.18 -30.83 2.68
C GLU A 44 47.45 -31.04 1.84
N GLU A 45 47.64 -30.23 0.78
CA GLU A 45 48.87 -30.25 -0.03
C GLU A 45 50.10 -29.77 0.75
N ALA A 46 49.96 -28.75 1.59
CA ALA A 46 51.05 -28.26 2.45
C ALA A 46 51.46 -29.30 3.51
N ILE A 47 50.49 -30.02 4.09
CA ILE A 47 50.74 -31.14 4.99
C ILE A 47 51.50 -32.27 4.26
N ALA A 48 51.11 -32.57 3.02
CA ALA A 48 51.81 -33.56 2.19
C ALA A 48 53.23 -33.11 1.79
N ALA A 49 53.46 -31.79 1.67
CA ALA A 49 54.76 -31.19 1.37
C ALA A 49 55.66 -30.92 2.60
N GLY A 50 55.14 -31.11 3.83
CA GLY A 50 55.88 -30.88 5.07
C GLY A 50 55.97 -29.40 5.50
N GLU A 51 55.11 -28.54 4.97
CA GLU A 51 54.99 -27.13 5.33
C GLU A 51 54.00 -26.91 6.49
N ASP A 52 54.19 -25.82 7.25
CA ASP A 52 53.41 -25.55 8.46
C ASP A 52 51.99 -25.06 8.10
N PRO A 53 50.92 -25.85 8.34
CA PRO A 53 49.59 -25.58 7.79
C PRO A 53 48.89 -24.35 8.40
N ASN A 54 49.40 -23.84 9.52
CA ASN A 54 48.86 -22.65 10.21
C ASN A 54 49.26 -21.32 9.55
N LEU A 55 50.21 -21.31 8.61
CA LEU A 55 50.62 -20.12 7.86
C LEU A 55 49.74 -19.83 6.62
N ILE A 56 48.87 -20.77 6.23
CA ILE A 56 47.98 -20.61 5.08
C ILE A 56 46.66 -19.96 5.53
N VAL A 57 46.60 -18.64 5.37
CA VAL A 57 45.38 -17.84 5.46
C VAL A 57 44.94 -17.47 4.05
N VAL A 58 43.93 -18.17 3.52
CA VAL A 58 43.28 -17.76 2.27
C VAL A 58 42.16 -16.78 2.64
N SER A 59 42.37 -15.50 2.40
CA SER A 59 41.29 -14.52 2.47
C SER A 59 40.31 -14.75 1.32
N SER A 60 39.02 -14.54 1.57
CA SER A 60 37.99 -14.59 0.54
C SER A 60 38.28 -13.53 -0.54
N ASN A 61 38.54 -13.94 -1.78
CA ASN A 61 38.76 -13.07 -2.94
C ASN A 61 37.45 -12.40 -3.45
N LEU A 62 36.52 -12.10 -2.55
CA LEU A 62 35.22 -11.53 -2.84
C LEU A 62 35.24 -10.02 -2.57
N ILE A 63 34.88 -9.22 -3.55
CA ILE A 63 34.75 -7.76 -3.43
C ILE A 63 33.30 -7.36 -3.70
N THR A 64 32.62 -6.80 -2.70
CA THR A 64 31.28 -6.20 -2.85
C THR A 64 31.40 -4.69 -3.09
N LEU A 65 30.74 -4.20 -4.14
CA LEU A 65 30.77 -2.81 -4.59
C LEU A 65 29.36 -2.28 -4.82
N GLN A 66 29.22 -0.96 -4.65
CA GLN A 66 28.05 -0.20 -5.08
C GLN A 66 28.56 0.94 -5.95
N LEU A 67 27.86 1.23 -7.06
CA LEU A 67 28.25 2.29 -8.00
C LEU A 67 28.16 3.70 -7.39
N SER A 68 27.42 3.85 -6.29
CA SER A 68 27.35 5.09 -5.52
C SER A 68 28.65 5.42 -4.76
N ASN A 69 29.57 4.47 -4.58
CA ASN A 69 30.77 4.69 -3.78
C ASN A 69 31.89 5.30 -4.63
N ASN A 70 32.39 6.49 -4.29
CA ASN A 70 33.43 7.20 -5.05
C ASN A 70 34.71 6.38 -5.39
N ASN A 71 35.01 5.32 -4.64
CA ASN A 71 36.16 4.44 -4.85
C ASN A 71 35.85 3.16 -5.65
N TRP A 72 34.67 3.04 -6.26
CA TRP A 72 34.25 1.81 -6.94
C TRP A 72 35.17 1.45 -8.13
N LEU A 73 35.60 2.43 -8.94
CA LEU A 73 36.51 2.21 -10.07
C LEU A 73 37.85 1.61 -9.65
N LYS A 74 38.46 2.12 -8.57
CA LYS A 74 39.74 1.63 -8.04
C LYS A 74 39.62 0.20 -7.50
N ARG A 75 38.50 -0.12 -6.85
CA ARG A 75 38.27 -1.47 -6.34
C ARG A 75 37.97 -2.45 -7.47
N LEU A 76 37.27 -2.01 -8.51
CA LEU A 76 37.02 -2.80 -9.71
C LEU A 76 38.32 -3.07 -10.47
N SER A 77 39.18 -2.05 -10.66
CA SER A 77 40.46 -2.22 -11.34
C SER A 77 41.39 -3.18 -10.59
N SER A 78 41.47 -3.05 -9.26
CA SER A 78 42.18 -4.03 -8.41
C SER A 78 41.56 -5.43 -8.50
N GLY A 79 40.23 -5.52 -8.58
CA GLY A 79 39.54 -6.80 -8.75
C GLY A 79 39.88 -7.50 -10.07
N ILE A 80 39.92 -6.74 -11.17
CA ILE A 80 40.27 -7.24 -12.51
C ILE A 80 41.73 -7.71 -12.57
N ALA A 81 42.65 -6.90 -12.04
CA ALA A 81 44.08 -7.22 -12.04
C ALA A 81 44.43 -8.44 -11.19
N ASN A 82 43.73 -8.62 -10.05
CA ASN A 82 44.00 -9.72 -9.11
C ASN A 82 43.15 -10.97 -9.37
N GLY A 83 42.26 -10.96 -10.37
CA GLY A 83 41.37 -12.10 -10.65
C GLY A 83 40.32 -12.37 -9.56
N ASN A 84 39.90 -11.33 -8.83
CA ASN A 84 38.92 -11.45 -7.77
C ASN A 84 37.49 -11.59 -8.32
N THR A 85 36.60 -12.12 -7.49
CA THR A 85 35.17 -12.12 -7.78
C THR A 85 34.54 -10.82 -7.28
N VAL A 86 33.95 -10.05 -8.18
CA VAL A 86 33.33 -8.75 -7.88
C VAL A 86 31.82 -8.86 -7.99
N ILE A 87 31.10 -8.42 -6.95
CA ILE A 87 29.65 -8.24 -6.95
C ILE A 87 29.35 -6.75 -6.94
N ILE A 88 28.60 -6.27 -7.93
CA ILE A 88 28.04 -4.92 -7.94
C ILE A 88 26.59 -4.99 -7.49
N GLU A 89 26.29 -4.36 -6.36
CA GLU A 89 24.99 -4.35 -5.71
C GLU A 89 24.20 -3.09 -6.06
N ASN A 90 22.87 -3.23 -6.07
CA ASN A 90 21.94 -2.15 -6.36
C ASN A 90 22.26 -1.41 -7.68
N CYS A 91 22.40 -2.20 -8.75
CA CYS A 91 22.66 -1.71 -10.09
C CYS A 91 21.46 -0.86 -10.59
N PRO A 92 21.64 0.44 -10.89
CA PRO A 92 20.60 1.29 -11.46
C PRO A 92 20.27 0.88 -12.89
N VAL A 93 19.16 1.39 -13.42
CA VAL A 93 18.75 1.15 -14.82
C VAL A 93 19.73 1.77 -15.81
N ASP A 94 20.21 2.98 -15.51
CA ASP A 94 21.24 3.68 -16.27
C ASP A 94 22.62 3.35 -15.73
N LEU A 95 23.30 2.44 -16.44
CA LEU A 95 24.69 2.07 -16.18
C LEU A 95 25.66 3.13 -16.73
N ASP A 96 26.73 3.40 -15.98
CA ASP A 96 27.82 4.28 -16.42
C ASP A 96 28.59 3.63 -17.58
N ALA A 97 28.75 4.37 -18.69
CA ALA A 97 29.42 3.91 -19.91
C ALA A 97 30.88 3.48 -19.68
N THR A 98 31.50 3.89 -18.57
CA THR A 98 32.83 3.41 -18.17
C THR A 98 32.87 1.90 -17.89
N LEU A 99 31.73 1.26 -17.61
CA LEU A 99 31.62 -0.19 -17.42
C LEU A 99 31.50 -0.97 -18.73
N ASP A 100 31.12 -0.33 -19.85
CA ASP A 100 30.86 -1.02 -21.12
C ASP A 100 32.03 -1.91 -21.59
N PRO A 101 33.31 -1.49 -21.49
CA PRO A 101 34.43 -2.34 -21.87
C PRO A 101 34.51 -3.64 -21.04
N VAL A 102 34.12 -3.60 -19.77
CA VAL A 102 34.09 -4.75 -18.86
C VAL A 102 32.89 -5.64 -19.16
N LEU A 103 31.72 -5.04 -19.37
CA LEU A 103 30.48 -5.76 -19.68
C LEU A 103 30.57 -6.50 -21.02
N GLN A 104 31.10 -5.84 -22.05
CA GLN A 104 31.32 -6.43 -23.37
C GLN A 104 32.54 -7.34 -23.44
N ARG A 105 33.39 -7.34 -22.39
CA ARG A 105 34.69 -8.04 -22.35
C ARG A 105 35.56 -7.68 -23.56
N ALA A 106 35.79 -6.38 -23.75
CA ALA A 106 36.68 -5.82 -24.78
C ALA A 106 38.16 -6.10 -24.45
N ILE A 107 38.51 -7.38 -24.31
CA ILE A 107 39.85 -7.87 -23.96
C ILE A 107 40.67 -7.97 -25.23
N TYR A 108 41.86 -7.36 -25.22
CA TYR A 108 42.84 -7.49 -26.29
C TYR A 108 44.14 -8.08 -25.75
N LYS A 109 44.90 -8.76 -26.61
CA LYS A 109 46.13 -9.44 -26.22
C LYS A 109 47.33 -8.58 -26.56
N LYS A 110 48.20 -8.30 -25.57
CA LYS A 110 49.45 -7.57 -25.75
C LYS A 110 50.60 -8.44 -25.23
N GLY A 111 51.32 -9.09 -26.15
CA GLY A 111 52.32 -10.10 -25.80
C GLY A 111 51.69 -11.41 -25.30
N ARG A 112 52.10 -11.89 -24.11
CA ARG A 112 51.56 -13.11 -23.48
C ARG A 112 50.32 -12.85 -22.60
N ASN A 113 50.16 -11.63 -22.12
CA ASN A 113 49.12 -11.25 -21.15
C ASN A 113 47.94 -10.57 -21.86
N ASN A 114 46.77 -10.65 -21.22
CA ASN A 114 45.53 -10.04 -21.70
C ASN A 114 45.36 -8.66 -21.05
N PHE A 115 44.85 -7.68 -21.79
CA PHE A 115 44.62 -6.33 -21.30
C PHE A 115 43.18 -5.89 -21.61
N LEU A 116 42.67 -4.97 -20.78
CA LEU A 116 41.36 -4.34 -20.92
C LEU A 116 41.50 -2.85 -20.64
N GLN A 117 40.91 -2.00 -21.48
CA GLN A 117 40.92 -0.56 -21.29
C GLN A 117 39.72 -0.12 -20.45
N LEU A 118 39.96 0.44 -19.28
CA LEU A 118 38.93 0.93 -18.36
C LEU A 118 39.17 2.41 -18.07
N ALA A 119 38.17 3.26 -18.35
CA ALA A 119 38.23 4.71 -18.09
C ALA A 119 39.52 5.41 -18.62
N GLY A 120 40.10 4.90 -19.71
CA GLY A 120 41.32 5.42 -20.31
C GLY A 120 42.63 4.78 -19.83
N GLU A 121 42.60 3.95 -18.78
CA GLU A 121 43.76 3.21 -18.27
C GLU A 121 43.82 1.78 -18.86
N GLU A 122 45.01 1.30 -19.21
CA GLU A 122 45.24 -0.10 -19.60
C GLU A 122 45.42 -0.96 -18.35
N LEU A 123 44.52 -1.91 -18.13
CA LEU A 123 44.58 -2.86 -17.01
C LEU A 123 44.94 -4.26 -17.50
N GLU A 124 45.80 -4.95 -16.74
CA GLU A 124 46.05 -6.37 -16.95
C GLU A 124 44.81 -7.19 -16.54
N TYR A 125 44.38 -8.10 -17.41
CA TYR A 125 43.17 -8.90 -17.23
C TYR A 125 43.52 -10.34 -16.81
N ASP A 126 43.17 -10.71 -15.58
CA ASP A 126 43.27 -12.09 -15.10
C ASP A 126 42.05 -12.93 -15.58
N LYS A 127 42.32 -14.16 -16.03
CA LYS A 127 41.28 -15.08 -16.53
C LYS A 127 40.33 -15.60 -15.43
N ASN A 128 40.74 -15.55 -14.17
CA ASN A 128 39.96 -15.99 -13.03
C ASN A 128 38.94 -14.94 -12.56
N PHE A 129 39.02 -13.71 -13.08
CA PHE A 129 38.10 -12.63 -12.74
C PHE A 129 36.64 -13.01 -13.05
N LYS A 130 35.75 -12.72 -12.10
CA LYS A 130 34.30 -12.91 -12.25
C LYS A 130 33.53 -11.67 -11.83
N LEU A 131 32.54 -11.28 -12.62
CA LEU A 131 31.64 -10.17 -12.32
C LEU A 131 30.20 -10.67 -12.17
N PHE A 132 29.55 -10.27 -11.08
CA PHE A 132 28.13 -10.45 -10.83
C PHE A 132 27.48 -9.09 -10.65
N LEU A 133 26.35 -8.87 -11.32
CA LEU A 133 25.57 -7.64 -11.18
C LEU A 133 24.25 -8.00 -10.48
N GLN A 134 23.79 -7.17 -9.54
CA GLN A 134 22.52 -7.38 -8.84
C GLN A 134 21.72 -6.09 -8.81
N THR A 135 20.41 -6.19 -9.00
CA THR A 135 19.45 -5.09 -8.82
C THR A 135 18.34 -5.47 -7.87
N LYS A 136 17.92 -4.51 -7.03
CA LYS A 136 16.78 -4.64 -6.10
C LYS A 136 15.44 -4.36 -6.79
N LEU A 137 15.45 -3.83 -8.01
CA LEU A 137 14.22 -3.48 -8.74
C LEU A 137 13.53 -4.74 -9.24
N SER A 138 12.21 -4.87 -8.99
CA SER A 138 11.43 -6.03 -9.43
C SER A 138 11.25 -6.10 -10.95
N ASN A 139 11.11 -4.95 -11.63
CA ASN A 139 10.95 -4.90 -13.09
C ASN A 139 11.78 -3.77 -13.72
N PRO A 140 13.11 -3.96 -13.86
CA PRO A 140 13.99 -2.96 -14.44
C PRO A 140 13.97 -2.98 -15.97
N HIS A 141 13.80 -1.81 -16.60
CA HIS A 141 13.82 -1.65 -18.06
C HIS A 141 15.22 -1.27 -18.57
N TYR A 142 16.07 -2.27 -18.79
CA TYR A 142 17.41 -2.06 -19.33
C TYR A 142 17.42 -1.81 -20.85
N LYS A 143 18.43 -1.08 -21.33
CA LYS A 143 18.67 -0.91 -22.78
C LYS A 143 19.01 -2.26 -23.44
N PRO A 144 18.65 -2.49 -24.71
CA PRO A 144 18.96 -3.75 -25.42
C PRO A 144 20.43 -4.15 -25.41
N GLU A 145 21.35 -3.18 -25.34
CA GLU A 145 22.81 -3.40 -25.24
C GLU A 145 23.21 -4.17 -23.97
N ILE A 146 22.51 -3.94 -22.86
CA ILE A 146 22.75 -4.63 -21.58
C ILE A 146 22.27 -6.09 -21.69
N PHE A 147 21.12 -6.34 -22.33
CA PHE A 147 20.63 -7.69 -22.60
C PHE A 147 21.54 -8.46 -23.58
N ALA A 148 22.24 -7.76 -24.48
CA ALA A 148 23.22 -8.36 -25.37
C ALA A 148 24.53 -8.72 -24.65
N SER A 149 25.00 -7.87 -23.73
CA SER A 149 26.26 -8.06 -23.01
C SER A 149 26.16 -8.97 -21.78
N CYS A 150 25.04 -8.90 -21.05
CA CYS A 150 24.80 -9.64 -19.82
C CYS A 150 23.72 -10.72 -20.01
N THR A 151 23.78 -11.79 -19.21
CA THR A 151 22.65 -12.73 -19.08
C THR A 151 21.78 -12.30 -17.91
N VAL A 152 20.55 -11.91 -18.18
CA VAL A 152 19.61 -11.52 -17.13
C VAL A 152 18.98 -12.76 -16.53
N ILE A 153 19.03 -12.88 -15.20
CA ILE A 153 18.50 -14.01 -14.44
C ILE A 153 17.49 -13.46 -13.44
N ASN A 154 16.25 -13.95 -13.54
CA ASN A 154 15.17 -13.55 -12.66
C ASN A 154 15.20 -14.36 -11.35
N PHE A 155 15.44 -13.70 -10.22
CA PHE A 155 15.43 -14.27 -8.87
C PHE A 155 14.18 -13.92 -8.07
N ILE A 156 13.16 -13.31 -8.70
CA ILE A 156 11.89 -13.04 -8.06
C ILE A 156 11.29 -14.34 -7.55
N ALA A 157 10.91 -14.35 -6.27
CA ALA A 157 10.23 -15.48 -5.67
C ALA A 157 8.85 -15.69 -6.34
N THR A 158 8.58 -16.91 -6.78
CA THR A 158 7.24 -17.33 -7.24
C THR A 158 6.46 -17.94 -6.08
N GLU A 159 5.14 -17.95 -6.18
CA GLU A 159 4.26 -18.53 -5.15
C GLU A 159 4.57 -20.00 -4.87
N SER A 160 4.76 -20.80 -5.91
CA SER A 160 5.17 -22.21 -5.79
C SER A 160 6.58 -22.36 -5.24
N GLY A 161 7.52 -21.51 -5.68
CA GLY A 161 8.91 -21.55 -5.23
C GLY A 161 9.04 -21.21 -3.75
N LEU A 162 8.27 -20.24 -3.27
CA LEU A 162 8.24 -19.89 -1.84
C LEU A 162 7.49 -20.93 -1.02
N GLU A 163 6.40 -21.50 -1.53
CA GLU A 163 5.66 -22.59 -0.88
C GLU A 163 6.61 -23.76 -0.57
N ASP A 164 7.40 -24.21 -1.53
CA ASP A 164 8.34 -25.31 -1.32
C ASP A 164 9.45 -24.95 -0.31
N GLN A 165 9.90 -23.69 -0.28
CA GLN A 165 10.86 -23.20 0.71
C GLN A 165 10.25 -23.19 2.12
N LEU A 166 9.01 -22.72 2.27
CA LEU A 166 8.32 -22.69 3.55
C LEU A 166 7.97 -24.09 4.02
N LEU A 167 7.60 -25.00 3.12
CA LEU A 167 7.36 -26.41 3.43
C LEU A 167 8.59 -27.05 4.04
N ALA A 168 9.77 -26.84 3.44
CA ALA A 168 11.02 -27.33 4.00
C ALA A 168 11.28 -26.76 5.40
N LYS A 169 10.97 -25.47 5.64
CA LYS A 169 11.13 -24.83 6.95
C LYS A 169 10.17 -25.40 8.00
N VAL A 170 8.89 -25.62 7.67
CA VAL A 170 7.90 -26.20 8.60
C VAL A 170 8.30 -27.61 8.98
N VAL A 171 8.62 -28.44 8.00
CA VAL A 171 9.01 -29.84 8.24
C VAL A 171 10.27 -29.90 9.12
N ASN A 172 11.24 -29.03 8.88
CA ASN A 172 12.47 -29.00 9.68
C ASN A 172 12.21 -28.65 11.16
N VAL A 173 11.16 -27.88 11.46
CA VAL A 173 10.79 -27.53 12.84
C VAL A 173 9.90 -28.61 13.47
N GLU A 174 8.87 -29.08 12.77
CA GLU A 174 7.90 -30.03 13.31
C GLU A 174 8.44 -31.47 13.36
N LYS A 175 9.21 -31.89 12.35
CA LYS A 175 9.79 -33.24 12.23
C LYS A 175 11.24 -33.18 11.74
N PRO A 176 12.19 -32.74 12.60
CA PRO A 176 13.60 -32.62 12.23
C PRO A 176 14.21 -33.97 11.81
N GLU A 177 13.72 -35.08 12.37
CA GLU A 177 14.18 -36.44 12.03
C GLU A 177 13.97 -36.78 10.56
N LEU A 178 12.82 -36.42 9.98
CA LEU A 178 12.50 -36.68 8.57
C LEU A 178 13.41 -35.87 7.64
N GLU A 179 13.72 -34.62 8.00
CA GLU A 179 14.60 -33.78 7.19
C GLU A 179 16.07 -34.24 7.30
N ALA A 180 16.50 -34.67 8.48
CA ALA A 180 17.82 -35.27 8.67
C ALA A 180 17.98 -36.58 7.87
N GLU A 181 16.98 -37.45 7.89
CA GLU A 181 16.97 -38.69 7.09
C GLU A 181 17.02 -38.37 5.59
N LYS A 182 16.27 -37.37 5.13
CA LYS A 182 16.31 -36.90 3.75
C LYS A 182 17.68 -36.38 3.34
N GLN A 183 18.30 -35.52 4.16
CA GLN A 183 19.64 -35.00 3.88
C GLN A 183 20.69 -36.11 3.83
N LEU A 184 20.59 -37.08 4.76
CA LEU A 184 21.46 -38.25 4.78
C LEU A 184 21.27 -39.11 3.52
N LEU A 185 20.02 -39.32 3.09
CA LEU A 185 19.70 -40.05 1.87
C LEU A 185 20.24 -39.34 0.61
N ILE A 186 20.11 -38.01 0.53
CA ILE A 186 20.68 -37.21 -0.58
C ILE A 186 22.20 -37.32 -0.61
N LYS A 187 22.85 -37.25 0.56
CA LYS A 187 24.31 -37.41 0.68
C LYS A 187 24.74 -38.81 0.21
N GLN A 188 24.05 -39.86 0.65
CA GLN A 188 24.28 -41.23 0.22
C GLN A 188 24.07 -41.40 -1.28
N PHE A 189 23.03 -40.80 -1.87
CA PHE A 189 22.82 -40.82 -3.32
C PHE A 189 23.96 -40.17 -4.10
N ASN A 190 24.48 -39.05 -3.61
CA ASN A 190 25.62 -38.38 -4.23
C ASN A 190 26.88 -39.24 -4.12
N GLU A 191 27.15 -39.84 -2.96
CA GLU A 191 28.25 -40.78 -2.76
C GLU A 191 28.13 -42.01 -3.66
N TYR A 192 26.93 -42.58 -3.80
CA TYR A 192 26.67 -43.71 -4.70
C TYR A 192 26.88 -43.34 -6.17
N LYS A 193 26.47 -42.14 -6.60
CA LYS A 193 26.76 -41.65 -7.96
C LYS A 193 28.25 -41.48 -8.20
N ILE A 194 28.98 -40.90 -7.24
CA ILE A 194 30.43 -40.72 -7.35
C ILE A 194 31.11 -42.08 -7.44
N LYS A 195 30.77 -43.03 -6.54
CA LYS A 195 31.33 -44.39 -6.58
C LYS A 195 31.03 -45.12 -7.88
N LEU A 196 29.82 -44.98 -8.44
CA LEU A 196 29.50 -45.56 -9.76
C LEU A 196 30.39 -44.98 -10.86
N LEU A 197 30.62 -43.67 -10.84
CA LEU A 197 31.46 -42.98 -11.82
C LEU A 197 32.95 -43.33 -11.65
N GLU A 198 33.42 -43.49 -10.42
CA GLU A 198 34.77 -44.00 -10.12
C GLU A 198 34.95 -45.45 -10.56
N LEU A 199 33.95 -46.30 -10.34
CA LEU A 199 33.98 -47.69 -10.81
C LEU A 199 33.98 -47.76 -12.35
N GLU A 200 33.20 -46.89 -13.01
CA GLU A 200 33.18 -46.78 -14.48
C GLU A 200 34.52 -46.28 -15.03
N ASN A 201 35.09 -45.24 -14.44
CA ASN A 201 36.41 -44.71 -14.81
C ASN A 201 37.52 -45.74 -14.57
N ASN A 202 37.52 -46.44 -13.44
CA ASN A 202 38.48 -47.51 -13.15
C ASN A 202 38.37 -48.65 -14.16
N LEU A 203 37.15 -49.00 -14.57
CA LEU A 203 36.89 -50.04 -15.57
C LEU A 203 37.39 -49.59 -16.95
N LEU A 204 37.15 -48.32 -17.33
CA LEU A 204 37.67 -47.72 -18.57
C LEU A 204 39.19 -47.66 -18.60
N GLU A 205 39.82 -47.23 -17.50
CA GLU A 205 41.27 -47.13 -17.38
C GLU A 205 41.92 -48.52 -17.51
N LYS A 206 41.37 -49.52 -16.81
CA LYS A 206 41.83 -50.92 -16.89
C LYS A 206 41.62 -51.53 -18.28
N LEU A 207 40.51 -51.25 -18.96
CA LEU A 207 40.30 -51.66 -20.34
C LEU A 207 41.24 -50.96 -21.32
N SER A 208 41.56 -49.68 -21.09
CA SER A 208 42.50 -48.94 -21.94
C SER A 208 43.96 -49.42 -21.79
N ASN A 209 44.31 -49.92 -20.60
CA ASN A 209 45.63 -50.45 -20.28
C ASN A 209 45.74 -51.97 -20.54
N ALA A 210 44.68 -52.63 -21.02
CA ALA A 210 44.68 -54.06 -21.28
C ALA A 210 45.45 -54.40 -22.58
N PRO A 211 46.24 -55.50 -22.60
CA PRO A 211 46.91 -55.99 -23.81
C PRO A 211 45.92 -56.57 -24.85
N GLU A 212 46.36 -56.80 -26.10
CA GLU A 212 45.50 -57.30 -27.21
C GLU A 212 44.78 -58.64 -26.90
N ASP A 213 45.30 -59.44 -25.95
CA ASP A 213 44.68 -60.69 -25.49
C ASP A 213 44.04 -60.55 -24.09
N ILE A 214 42.83 -59.99 -24.06
CA ILE A 214 42.02 -59.67 -22.87
C ILE A 214 41.68 -60.93 -22.03
N LEU A 215 41.67 -62.12 -22.64
CA LEU A 215 41.30 -63.38 -21.97
C LEU A 215 42.42 -63.97 -21.11
N SER A 216 43.66 -63.48 -21.28
CA SER A 216 44.83 -63.99 -20.55
C SER A 216 45.07 -63.31 -19.19
N ASP A 217 44.43 -62.16 -18.95
CA ASP A 217 44.61 -61.33 -17.75
C ASP A 217 43.59 -61.69 -16.65
N ILE A 218 43.89 -62.74 -15.89
CA ILE A 218 43.05 -63.25 -14.78
C ILE A 218 42.72 -62.14 -13.75
N PRO A 219 43.66 -61.27 -13.32
CA PRO A 219 43.38 -60.12 -12.45
C PRO A 219 42.34 -59.15 -13.01
N LEU A 220 42.35 -58.91 -14.33
CA LEU A 220 41.39 -58.03 -14.98
C LEU A 220 39.98 -58.60 -14.89
N VAL A 221 39.81 -59.91 -15.17
CA VAL A 221 38.53 -60.62 -15.10
C VAL A 221 37.96 -60.65 -13.68
N GLU A 222 38.78 -60.96 -12.67
CA GLU A 222 38.35 -60.94 -11.26
C GLU A 222 37.94 -59.53 -10.81
N SER A 223 38.67 -58.50 -11.26
CA SER A 223 38.34 -57.12 -10.92
C SER A 223 37.10 -56.58 -11.64
N LEU A 224 36.82 -57.06 -12.86
CA LEU A 224 35.58 -56.79 -13.61
C LEU A 224 34.37 -57.41 -12.91
N GLU A 225 34.51 -58.65 -12.42
CA GLU A 225 33.45 -59.34 -11.71
C GLU A 225 33.15 -58.67 -10.35
N ALA A 226 34.19 -58.28 -9.61
CA ALA A 226 34.05 -57.50 -8.38
C ALA A 226 33.39 -56.13 -8.61
N THR A 227 33.76 -55.43 -9.69
CA THR A 227 33.20 -54.12 -10.07
C THR A 227 31.74 -54.25 -10.49
N LYS A 228 31.39 -55.31 -11.22
CA LYS A 228 30.01 -55.63 -11.60
C LYS A 228 29.13 -55.92 -10.38
N LEU A 229 29.63 -56.72 -9.43
CA LEU A 229 28.92 -57.02 -8.18
C LEU A 229 28.66 -55.74 -7.36
N ALA A 230 29.70 -54.92 -7.15
CA ALA A 230 29.57 -53.65 -6.45
C ALA A 230 28.58 -52.69 -7.14
N ALA A 231 28.61 -52.60 -8.48
CA ALA A 231 27.66 -51.79 -9.24
C ALA A 231 26.21 -52.28 -9.08
N THR A 232 25.97 -53.60 -9.10
CA THR A 232 24.63 -54.16 -8.89
C THR A 232 24.10 -53.93 -7.47
N GLU A 233 24.97 -54.00 -6.45
CA GLU A 233 24.59 -53.72 -5.06
C GLU A 233 24.23 -52.24 -4.87
N ILE A 234 25.03 -51.33 -5.44
CA ILE A 234 24.75 -49.90 -5.41
C ILE A 234 23.44 -49.58 -6.16
N GLN A 235 23.18 -50.20 -7.31
CA GLN A 235 21.91 -50.04 -8.02
C GLN A 235 20.71 -50.49 -7.19
N ALA A 236 20.83 -51.63 -6.49
CA ALA A 236 19.78 -52.11 -5.59
C ALA A 236 19.55 -51.14 -4.42
N ALA A 237 20.62 -50.61 -3.82
CA ALA A 237 20.56 -49.59 -2.76
C ALA A 237 19.90 -48.29 -3.25
N VAL A 238 20.23 -47.84 -4.46
CA VAL A 238 19.61 -46.66 -5.11
C VAL A 238 18.11 -46.85 -5.31
N ILE A 239 17.67 -48.03 -5.76
CA ILE A 239 16.24 -48.34 -5.94
C ILE A 239 15.51 -48.34 -4.58
N LYS A 240 16.12 -48.92 -3.53
CA LYS A 240 15.55 -48.90 -2.18
C LYS A 240 15.45 -47.46 -1.65
N GLY A 241 16.51 -46.68 -1.81
CA GLY A 241 16.54 -45.26 -1.44
C GLY A 241 15.45 -44.45 -2.13
N LYS A 242 15.18 -44.69 -3.42
CA LYS A 242 14.12 -43.99 -4.17
C LYS A 242 12.73 -44.29 -3.59
N LYS A 243 12.48 -45.51 -3.12
CA LYS A 243 11.21 -45.84 -2.45
C LYS A 243 11.08 -45.11 -1.11
N THR A 244 12.16 -45.05 -0.33
CA THR A 244 12.19 -44.28 0.93
C THR A 244 11.99 -42.79 0.67
N GLU A 245 12.60 -42.23 -0.37
CA GLU A 245 12.42 -40.83 -0.78
C GLU A 245 10.96 -40.49 -1.09
N ILE A 246 10.24 -41.39 -1.78
CA ILE A 246 8.81 -41.20 -2.06
C ILE A 246 7.99 -41.16 -0.76
N LEU A 247 8.27 -42.06 0.19
CA LEU A 247 7.57 -42.09 1.49
C LEU A 247 7.85 -40.82 2.31
N ILE A 248 9.11 -40.36 2.33
CA ILE A 248 9.49 -39.11 2.99
C ILE A 248 8.76 -37.93 2.34
N ASN A 249 8.69 -37.89 1.01
CA ASN A 249 7.96 -36.83 0.31
C ASN A 249 6.47 -36.86 0.64
N GLN A 250 5.83 -38.03 0.66
CA GLN A 250 4.42 -38.16 1.09
C GLN A 250 4.20 -37.66 2.52
N ALA A 251 5.13 -37.93 3.44
CA ALA A 251 5.05 -37.42 4.81
C ALA A 251 5.21 -35.89 4.89
N ARG A 252 5.98 -35.27 3.97
CA ARG A 252 6.14 -33.81 3.87
C ARG A 252 4.88 -33.15 3.31
N GLU A 253 4.23 -33.78 2.32
CA GLU A 253 3.02 -33.25 1.67
C GLU A 253 1.88 -32.96 2.66
N VAL A 254 1.82 -33.63 3.81
CA VAL A 254 0.82 -33.38 4.86
C VAL A 254 0.88 -31.93 5.38
N TYR A 255 2.06 -31.31 5.39
CA TYR A 255 2.26 -29.92 5.84
C TYR A 255 2.15 -28.88 4.71
N ARG A 256 1.92 -29.32 3.45
CA ARG A 256 1.79 -28.41 2.30
C ARG A 256 0.70 -27.36 2.48
N PRO A 257 -0.49 -27.63 3.07
CA PRO A 257 -1.51 -26.61 3.28
C PRO A 257 -0.99 -25.40 4.08
N VAL A 258 -0.19 -25.64 5.14
CA VAL A 258 0.43 -24.57 5.94
C VAL A 258 1.37 -23.72 5.09
N ALA A 259 2.23 -24.36 4.30
CA ALA A 259 3.19 -23.68 3.46
C ALA A 259 2.52 -22.91 2.32
N SER A 260 1.45 -23.47 1.75
CA SER A 260 0.71 -22.85 0.67
C SER A 260 -0.01 -21.60 1.15
N GLU A 261 -0.71 -21.66 2.30
CA GLU A 261 -1.36 -20.47 2.89
C GLU A 261 -0.33 -19.43 3.33
N ALA A 262 0.83 -19.84 3.84
CA ALA A 262 1.89 -18.89 4.19
C ALA A 262 2.47 -18.20 2.95
N SER A 263 2.66 -18.93 1.85
CA SER A 263 3.09 -18.33 0.58
C SER A 263 2.07 -17.29 0.11
N MET A 264 0.77 -17.63 0.12
CA MET A 264 -0.33 -16.70 -0.19
C MET A 264 -0.25 -15.42 0.64
N MET A 265 -0.15 -15.55 1.96
CA MET A 265 -0.10 -14.41 2.87
C MET A 265 1.08 -13.49 2.57
N TYR A 266 2.26 -14.05 2.24
CA TYR A 266 3.42 -13.26 1.84
C TYR A 266 3.14 -12.44 0.58
N PHE A 267 2.58 -13.04 -0.46
CA PHE A 267 2.29 -12.32 -1.71
C PHE A 267 1.23 -11.22 -1.51
N ILE A 268 0.18 -11.48 -0.72
CA ILE A 268 -0.79 -10.42 -0.36
C ILE A 268 -0.07 -9.27 0.36
N CYS A 269 0.84 -9.56 1.31
CA CYS A 269 1.61 -8.52 1.98
C CYS A 269 2.47 -7.71 1.01
N THR A 270 3.07 -8.35 0.01
CA THR A 270 3.86 -7.64 -1.01
C THR A 270 2.99 -6.83 -1.97
N GLU A 271 1.76 -7.25 -2.23
CA GLU A 271 0.82 -6.49 -3.08
C GLU A 271 0.32 -5.21 -2.40
N MET A 272 0.29 -5.16 -1.06
CA MET A 272 -0.13 -3.96 -0.31
C MET A 272 0.72 -2.73 -0.62
N CYS A 273 1.96 -2.89 -1.08
CA CYS A 273 2.81 -1.76 -1.48
C CYS A 273 2.27 -0.96 -2.67
N ASN A 274 1.34 -1.53 -3.45
CA ASN A 274 0.65 -0.84 -4.54
C ASN A 274 -0.37 0.20 -4.03
N ILE A 275 -0.86 0.06 -2.80
CA ILE A 275 -1.77 1.04 -2.18
C ILE A 275 -0.97 2.20 -1.59
N ASP A 276 0.04 1.88 -0.77
CA ASP A 276 0.89 2.86 -0.10
C ASP A 276 2.34 2.36 -0.08
N HIS A 277 3.28 3.25 -0.41
CA HIS A 277 4.71 3.00 -0.37
C HIS A 277 5.21 2.58 1.01
N MET A 278 4.51 2.94 2.09
CA MET A 278 4.87 2.56 3.45
C MET A 278 4.70 1.05 3.73
N TYR A 279 3.88 0.34 2.93
CA TYR A 279 3.55 -1.07 3.12
C TYR A 279 4.55 -2.02 2.45
N GLN A 280 5.83 -1.85 2.79
CA GLN A 280 6.91 -2.69 2.28
C GLN A 280 7.29 -3.75 3.31
N TYR A 281 7.32 -5.03 2.92
CA TYR A 281 7.66 -6.14 3.82
C TYR A 281 8.77 -7.00 3.22
N SER A 282 9.82 -7.25 4.01
CA SER A 282 10.88 -8.17 3.61
C SER A 282 10.48 -9.63 3.85
N LEU A 283 11.01 -10.53 3.02
CA LEU A 283 10.86 -11.97 3.25
C LEU A 283 11.52 -12.41 4.57
N GLY A 284 12.60 -11.75 4.98
CA GLY A 284 13.26 -12.00 6.28
C GLY A 284 12.28 -11.80 7.44
N ALA A 285 11.63 -10.62 7.50
CA ALA A 285 10.63 -10.33 8.52
C ALA A 285 9.45 -11.31 8.47
N PHE A 286 8.94 -11.62 7.27
CA PHE A 286 7.88 -12.61 7.12
C PHE A 286 8.28 -13.97 7.70
N THR A 287 9.49 -14.46 7.41
CA THR A 287 9.95 -15.75 7.93
C THR A 287 10.15 -15.78 9.44
N TYR A 288 10.47 -14.64 10.06
CA TYR A 288 10.55 -14.52 11.51
C TYR A 288 9.16 -14.69 12.15
N PHE A 289 8.16 -13.93 11.70
CA PHE A 289 6.78 -14.07 12.19
C PHE A 289 6.17 -15.44 11.88
N PHE A 290 6.59 -16.05 10.78
CA PHE A 290 6.24 -17.43 10.46
C PHE A 290 6.74 -18.42 11.52
N PHE A 291 8.03 -18.39 11.88
CA PHE A 291 8.57 -19.26 12.94
C PHE A 291 7.95 -18.95 14.30
N LYS A 292 7.68 -17.67 14.59
CA LYS A 292 6.99 -17.26 15.80
C LYS A 292 5.58 -17.87 15.90
N SER A 293 4.84 -17.91 14.79
CA SER A 293 3.51 -18.51 14.76
C SER A 293 3.54 -20.01 15.08
N ILE A 294 4.56 -20.73 14.59
CA ILE A 294 4.77 -22.16 14.88
C ILE A 294 5.05 -22.33 16.38
N ALA A 295 5.92 -21.50 16.96
CA ALA A 295 6.27 -21.55 18.38
C ALA A 295 5.09 -21.21 19.32
N LYS A 296 4.19 -20.32 18.90
CA LYS A 296 2.98 -19.95 19.66
C LYS A 296 1.90 -21.04 19.64
N THR A 297 1.93 -21.93 18.64
CA THR A 297 0.87 -22.92 18.44
C THR A 297 0.97 -24.05 19.47
N PRO A 298 -0.10 -24.36 20.23
CA PRO A 298 -0.07 -25.38 21.27
C PRO A 298 0.21 -26.78 20.67
N PRO A 299 1.07 -27.60 21.31
CA PRO A 299 1.42 -28.92 20.80
C PRO A 299 0.20 -29.85 20.77
N GLU A 300 0.03 -30.58 19.67
CA GLU A 300 -1.08 -31.51 19.42
C GLU A 300 -0.53 -32.84 18.88
N GLU A 301 -1.10 -33.96 19.33
CA GLU A 301 -0.62 -35.31 18.93
C GLU A 301 -1.16 -35.73 17.54
N ASP A 302 -2.36 -35.27 17.18
CA ASP A 302 -2.98 -35.56 15.88
C ASP A 302 -2.45 -34.59 14.81
N ILE A 303 -1.77 -35.14 13.80
CA ILE A 303 -1.16 -34.37 12.71
C ILE A 303 -2.22 -33.54 11.97
N ALA A 304 -3.43 -34.08 11.76
CA ALA A 304 -4.47 -33.36 11.02
C ALA A 304 -4.96 -32.12 11.79
N LYS A 305 -5.19 -32.26 13.09
CA LYS A 305 -5.58 -31.13 13.97
C LYS A 305 -4.43 -30.14 14.16
N ARG A 306 -3.20 -30.65 14.29
CA ARG A 306 -1.99 -29.82 14.37
C ARG A 306 -1.83 -28.94 13.13
N VAL A 307 -2.06 -29.48 11.93
CA VAL A 307 -2.00 -28.71 10.67
C VAL A 307 -3.03 -27.58 10.66
N VAL A 308 -4.27 -27.82 11.08
CA VAL A 308 -5.31 -26.78 11.17
C VAL A 308 -4.96 -25.70 12.22
N ALA A 309 -4.48 -26.12 13.39
CA ALA A 309 -4.05 -25.19 14.43
C ALA A 309 -2.85 -24.32 13.98
N LEU A 310 -1.91 -24.91 13.24
CA LEU A 310 -0.77 -24.21 12.65
C LEU A 310 -1.24 -23.20 11.58
N THR A 311 -2.19 -23.57 10.71
CA THR A 311 -2.73 -22.64 9.71
C THR A 311 -3.42 -21.44 10.38
N ASP A 312 -4.25 -21.69 11.40
CA ASP A 312 -5.01 -20.63 12.06
C ASP A 312 -4.09 -19.68 12.85
N SER A 313 -3.14 -20.22 13.62
CA SER A 313 -2.15 -19.45 14.37
C SER A 313 -1.25 -18.61 13.45
N MET A 314 -0.83 -19.19 12.33
CA MET A 314 -0.02 -18.51 11.31
C MET A 314 -0.79 -17.37 10.65
N ARG A 315 -2.02 -17.63 10.21
CA ARG A 315 -2.90 -16.61 9.62
C ARG A 315 -3.12 -15.45 10.58
N PHE A 316 -3.48 -15.73 11.84
CA PHE A 316 -3.74 -14.69 12.84
C PHE A 316 -2.49 -13.89 13.24
N THR A 317 -1.34 -14.56 13.39
CA THR A 317 -0.08 -13.90 13.77
C THR A 317 0.41 -12.95 12.68
N ILE A 318 0.41 -13.40 11.41
CA ILE A 318 0.81 -12.56 10.27
C ILE A 318 -0.20 -11.44 10.06
N PHE A 319 -1.49 -11.74 10.14
CA PHE A 319 -2.55 -10.74 10.06
C PHE A 319 -2.37 -9.63 11.09
N THR A 320 -2.18 -9.98 12.37
CA THR A 320 -2.01 -9.00 13.45
C THR A 320 -0.76 -8.14 13.24
N TRP A 321 0.36 -8.76 12.85
CA TRP A 321 1.60 -8.04 12.56
C TRP A 321 1.42 -7.01 11.44
N VAL A 322 0.77 -7.39 10.33
CA VAL A 322 0.54 -6.51 9.19
C VAL A 322 -0.47 -5.43 9.53
N CYS A 323 -1.62 -5.80 10.12
CA CYS A 323 -2.70 -4.87 10.47
C CYS A 323 -2.28 -3.75 11.43
N ARG A 324 -1.33 -3.99 12.32
CA ARG A 324 -0.76 -2.94 13.20
C ARG A 324 -0.03 -1.85 12.43
N GLY A 325 0.50 -2.16 11.25
CA GLY A 325 1.15 -1.22 10.35
C GLY A 325 0.25 -0.66 9.25
N LEU A 326 -1.01 -1.08 9.15
CA LEU A 326 -1.96 -0.59 8.16
C LEU A 326 -2.82 0.54 8.73
N ALA A 327 -3.18 1.49 7.85
CA ALA A 327 -4.19 2.48 8.14
C ALA A 327 -5.57 1.82 8.36
N THR A 328 -6.44 2.42 9.17
CA THR A 328 -7.75 1.84 9.49
C THR A 328 -8.61 1.59 8.24
N GLU A 329 -8.52 2.47 7.25
CA GLU A 329 -9.20 2.36 5.95
C GLU A 329 -8.72 1.14 5.13
N HIS A 330 -7.44 0.78 5.24
CA HIS A 330 -6.83 -0.30 4.47
C HIS A 330 -6.97 -1.67 5.15
N LYS A 331 -7.31 -1.73 6.44
CA LYS A 331 -7.52 -3.00 7.15
C LYS A 331 -8.64 -3.83 6.53
N ILE A 332 -9.74 -3.20 6.12
CA ILE A 332 -10.86 -3.92 5.48
C ILE A 332 -10.50 -4.45 4.09
N VAL A 333 -9.70 -3.68 3.34
CA VAL A 333 -9.18 -4.08 2.01
C VAL A 333 -8.31 -5.34 2.17
N TYR A 334 -7.40 -5.34 3.14
CA TYR A 334 -6.53 -6.48 3.42
C TYR A 334 -7.32 -7.73 3.86
N MET A 335 -8.29 -7.57 4.78
CA MET A 335 -9.16 -8.67 5.19
C MET A 335 -9.97 -9.26 4.03
N THR A 336 -10.51 -8.40 3.17
CA THR A 336 -11.26 -8.81 1.98
C THR A 336 -10.38 -9.60 1.02
N GLN A 337 -9.14 -9.18 0.79
CA GLN A 337 -8.19 -9.91 -0.06
C GLN A 337 -7.85 -11.29 0.51
N ILE A 338 -7.62 -11.40 1.82
CA ILE A 338 -7.39 -12.70 2.47
C ILE A 338 -8.60 -13.62 2.25
N ALA A 339 -9.81 -13.14 2.54
CA ALA A 339 -11.02 -13.93 2.35
C ALA A 339 -11.19 -14.40 0.90
N VAL A 340 -11.02 -13.49 -0.07
CA VAL A 340 -11.13 -13.82 -1.51
C VAL A 340 -10.09 -14.86 -1.94
N LYS A 341 -8.82 -14.72 -1.53
CA LYS A 341 -7.77 -15.67 -1.88
C LYS A 341 -8.00 -17.05 -1.24
N LEU A 342 -8.56 -17.10 -0.03
CA LEU A 342 -9.00 -18.35 0.60
C LEU A 342 -10.19 -18.98 -0.14
N MET A 343 -11.14 -18.18 -0.63
CA MET A 343 -12.24 -18.68 -1.48
C MET A 343 -11.70 -19.26 -2.80
N GLN A 344 -10.76 -18.59 -3.46
CA GLN A 344 -10.14 -19.05 -4.72
C GLN A 344 -9.48 -20.42 -4.58
N ARG A 345 -8.97 -20.74 -3.39
CA ARG A 345 -8.32 -22.01 -3.06
C ARG A 345 -9.29 -23.09 -2.59
N GLY A 346 -10.57 -22.75 -2.40
CA GLY A 346 -11.59 -23.68 -1.90
C GLY A 346 -11.43 -24.04 -0.42
N SER A 347 -10.71 -23.24 0.36
CA SER A 347 -10.54 -23.43 1.81
C SER A 347 -11.77 -22.96 2.61
N LEU A 348 -12.70 -22.26 1.96
CA LEU A 348 -13.94 -21.75 2.56
C LEU A 348 -15.17 -22.50 2.02
N GLU A 349 -16.26 -22.50 2.79
CA GLU A 349 -17.52 -23.16 2.42
C GLU A 349 -18.18 -22.52 1.18
N GLU A 350 -18.00 -21.20 1.00
CA GLU A 350 -18.50 -20.47 -0.17
C GLU A 350 -17.59 -20.66 -1.38
N LYS A 351 -18.18 -21.03 -2.53
CA LYS A 351 -17.46 -21.17 -3.79
C LYS A 351 -17.11 -19.81 -4.38
N PHE A 352 -15.89 -19.67 -4.87
CA PHE A 352 -15.47 -18.49 -5.62
C PHE A 352 -16.04 -18.50 -7.04
N ASP A 353 -16.73 -17.43 -7.42
CA ASP A 353 -17.13 -17.16 -8.80
C ASP A 353 -16.44 -15.89 -9.29
N HIS A 354 -15.69 -16.04 -10.39
CA HIS A 354 -14.93 -14.96 -11.01
C HIS A 354 -15.84 -13.85 -11.55
N GLU A 355 -17.02 -14.20 -12.09
CA GLU A 355 -17.95 -13.21 -12.66
C GLU A 355 -18.60 -12.37 -11.57
N SER A 356 -19.10 -13.02 -10.50
CA SER A 356 -19.60 -12.37 -9.30
C SER A 356 -18.58 -11.43 -8.66
N PHE A 357 -17.32 -11.87 -8.53
CA PHE A 357 -16.26 -11.02 -7.98
C PHE A 357 -15.96 -9.82 -8.88
N ASN A 358 -15.82 -10.03 -10.18
CA ASN A 358 -15.60 -8.92 -11.14
C ASN A 358 -16.75 -7.91 -11.12
N PHE A 359 -17.99 -8.38 -10.96
CA PHE A 359 -19.15 -7.50 -10.82
C PHE A 359 -19.10 -6.67 -9.53
N LEU A 360 -18.77 -7.27 -8.39
CA LEU A 360 -18.62 -6.55 -7.12
C LEU A 360 -17.60 -5.41 -7.25
N MET A 361 -16.48 -5.71 -7.91
CA MET A 361 -15.35 -4.82 -8.10
C MET A 361 -15.63 -3.69 -9.09
N ARG A 362 -16.01 -4.02 -10.33
CA ARG A 362 -16.13 -3.03 -11.41
C ARG A 362 -17.52 -2.41 -11.49
N GLY A 363 -18.55 -3.06 -10.95
CA GLY A 363 -19.95 -2.60 -11.05
C GLY A 363 -20.35 -2.34 -12.50
N GLN A 364 -20.12 -3.33 -13.38
CA GLN A 364 -20.33 -3.17 -14.83
C GLN A 364 -21.74 -2.64 -15.12
N LYS A 365 -21.82 -1.61 -15.96
CA LYS A 365 -23.09 -0.99 -16.39
C LYS A 365 -23.38 -1.49 -17.79
N SER A 366 -24.49 -2.21 -17.96
CA SER A 366 -24.94 -2.61 -19.29
C SER A 366 -25.88 -1.54 -19.84
N LEU A 367 -25.68 -1.12 -21.10
CA LEU A 367 -26.67 -0.33 -21.84
C LEU A 367 -27.88 -1.23 -22.14
N GLY A 368 -28.77 -1.34 -21.15
CA GLY A 368 -30.01 -2.11 -21.21
C GLY A 368 -31.24 -1.22 -21.45
N ALA A 369 -32.42 -1.83 -21.38
CA ALA A 369 -33.72 -1.17 -21.54
C ALA A 369 -33.92 0.00 -20.56
N ASP A 370 -34.76 0.95 -20.99
CA ASP A 370 -35.14 2.13 -20.20
C ASP A 370 -35.61 1.76 -18.79
N ASN A 371 -35.32 2.66 -17.85
CA ASN A 371 -35.63 2.45 -16.45
C ASN A 371 -37.14 2.29 -16.23
N SER A 372 -37.55 1.09 -15.85
CA SER A 372 -38.94 0.75 -15.57
C SER A 372 -39.35 1.03 -14.11
N VAL A 373 -38.39 1.41 -13.25
CA VAL A 373 -38.57 1.64 -11.81
C VAL A 373 -38.28 3.11 -11.47
N PRO A 374 -39.29 3.97 -11.24
CA PRO A 374 -39.11 5.42 -11.12
C PRO A 374 -38.28 5.88 -9.92
N TRP A 375 -38.30 5.12 -8.82
CA TRP A 375 -37.59 5.48 -7.59
C TRP A 375 -36.10 5.11 -7.62
N LEU A 376 -35.69 4.21 -8.52
CA LEU A 376 -34.31 3.78 -8.64
C LEU A 376 -33.56 4.69 -9.63
N PRO A 377 -32.37 5.20 -9.30
CA PRO A 377 -31.56 5.96 -10.24
C PRO A 377 -31.22 5.14 -11.49
N THR A 378 -31.18 5.80 -12.65
CA THR A 378 -30.86 5.14 -13.94
C THR A 378 -29.53 4.39 -13.88
N ILE A 379 -28.53 4.92 -13.18
CA ILE A 379 -27.21 4.28 -13.04
C ILE A 379 -27.34 2.92 -12.33
N ASN A 380 -28.10 2.85 -11.25
CA ASN A 380 -28.32 1.64 -10.48
C ASN A 380 -29.15 0.62 -11.28
N TRP A 381 -30.12 1.08 -12.07
CA TRP A 381 -30.86 0.22 -13.00
C TRP A 381 -29.96 -0.46 -14.05
N LEU A 382 -29.00 0.28 -14.62
CA LEU A 382 -28.03 -0.30 -15.56
C LEU A 382 -27.11 -1.35 -14.90
N MET A 383 -26.81 -1.19 -13.61
CA MET A 383 -26.10 -2.19 -12.82
C MET A 383 -26.97 -3.41 -12.52
N VAL A 384 -28.24 -3.22 -12.19
CA VAL A 384 -29.21 -4.32 -12.00
C VAL A 384 -29.37 -5.16 -13.28
N ASN A 385 -29.42 -4.53 -14.45
CA ASN A 385 -29.47 -5.25 -15.73
C ASN A 385 -28.17 -6.02 -16.03
N SER A 386 -27.04 -5.53 -15.53
CA SER A 386 -25.77 -6.22 -15.64
C SER A 386 -25.69 -7.41 -14.66
N LEU A 387 -26.23 -7.24 -13.45
CA LEU A 387 -26.39 -8.31 -12.45
C LEU A 387 -27.19 -9.48 -13.01
N ALA A 388 -28.20 -9.21 -13.84
CA ALA A 388 -29.03 -10.24 -14.47
C ALA A 388 -28.27 -11.20 -15.39
N LYS A 389 -27.05 -10.84 -15.84
CA LYS A 389 -26.21 -11.72 -16.66
C LYS A 389 -25.49 -12.79 -15.84
N ILE A 390 -25.42 -12.62 -14.51
CA ILE A 390 -24.74 -13.54 -13.60
C ILE A 390 -25.69 -14.70 -13.28
N GLU A 391 -25.12 -15.91 -13.22
CA GLU A 391 -25.87 -17.12 -12.92
C GLU A 391 -26.62 -17.00 -11.57
N GLY A 392 -27.93 -17.22 -11.60
CA GLY A 392 -28.81 -17.10 -10.43
C GLY A 392 -29.49 -15.74 -10.25
N PHE A 393 -29.13 -14.70 -11.02
CA PHE A 393 -29.75 -13.37 -10.95
C PHE A 393 -30.62 -13.01 -12.16
N GLU A 394 -30.84 -13.93 -13.10
CA GLU A 394 -31.58 -13.69 -14.36
C GLU A 394 -32.97 -13.07 -14.16
N LYS A 395 -33.70 -13.51 -13.11
CA LYS A 395 -35.06 -13.03 -12.79
C LYS A 395 -35.07 -11.77 -11.92
N PHE A 396 -33.92 -11.29 -11.46
CA PHE A 396 -33.86 -10.19 -10.50
C PHE A 396 -34.47 -8.88 -11.02
N PRO A 397 -34.19 -8.41 -12.27
CA PRO A 397 -34.83 -7.20 -12.78
C PRO A 397 -36.34 -7.33 -12.96
N SER A 398 -36.83 -8.50 -13.39
CA SER A 398 -38.28 -8.73 -13.55
C SER A 398 -39.00 -8.72 -12.21
N ASP A 399 -38.43 -9.37 -11.20
CA ASP A 399 -39.01 -9.41 -9.85
C ASP A 399 -38.97 -8.03 -9.18
N LEU A 400 -37.94 -7.23 -9.46
CA LEU A 400 -37.83 -5.85 -8.98
C LEU A 400 -38.94 -4.95 -9.53
N VAL A 401 -39.36 -5.18 -10.78
CA VAL A 401 -40.48 -4.46 -11.42
C VAL A 401 -41.82 -4.96 -10.87
N GLU A 402 -42.00 -6.28 -10.72
CA GLU A 402 -43.24 -6.88 -10.24
C GLU A 402 -43.54 -6.53 -8.76
N ALA A 403 -42.50 -6.55 -7.91
CA ALA A 403 -42.62 -6.28 -6.47
C ALA A 403 -41.97 -4.97 -6.03
N ALA A 404 -41.98 -3.95 -6.90
CA ALA A 404 -41.42 -2.62 -6.63
C ALA A 404 -41.71 -2.02 -5.23
N PRO A 405 -42.94 -2.08 -4.65
CA PRO A 405 -43.20 -1.49 -3.33
C PRO A 405 -42.46 -2.19 -2.18
N ARG A 406 -42.26 -3.52 -2.24
CA ARG A 406 -41.53 -4.27 -1.20
C ARG A 406 -40.04 -4.00 -1.27
N PHE A 407 -39.50 -3.91 -2.48
CA PHE A 407 -38.10 -3.51 -2.67
C PHE A 407 -37.86 -2.06 -2.28
N LEU A 408 -38.85 -1.17 -2.43
CA LEU A 408 -38.77 0.20 -1.94
C LEU A 408 -38.73 0.29 -0.41
N GLU A 409 -39.51 -0.55 0.28
CA GLU A 409 -39.46 -0.66 1.75
C GLU A 409 -38.06 -1.11 2.22
N TRP A 410 -37.52 -2.16 1.62
CA TRP A 410 -36.15 -2.62 1.89
C TRP A 410 -35.09 -1.56 1.52
N TYR A 411 -35.25 -0.87 0.39
CA TYR A 411 -34.34 0.19 -0.06
C TYR A 411 -34.31 1.38 0.89
N ASN A 412 -35.44 1.74 1.50
CA ASN A 412 -35.56 2.86 2.44
C ASN A 412 -35.20 2.47 3.89
N HIS A 413 -35.02 1.18 4.18
CA HIS A 413 -34.61 0.74 5.51
C HIS A 413 -33.23 1.33 5.88
N GLU A 414 -33.01 1.59 7.17
CA GLU A 414 -31.75 2.16 7.67
C GLU A 414 -30.59 1.14 7.63
N THR A 415 -30.89 -0.13 7.85
CA THR A 415 -29.92 -1.25 7.91
C THR A 415 -30.31 -2.41 6.98
N PRO A 416 -30.41 -2.16 5.65
CA PRO A 416 -30.87 -3.15 4.66
C PRO A 416 -29.99 -4.41 4.62
N GLU A 417 -28.73 -4.32 5.05
CA GLU A 417 -27.78 -5.43 5.13
C GLU A 417 -28.21 -6.53 6.13
N THR A 418 -28.96 -6.16 7.18
CA THR A 418 -29.45 -7.10 8.20
C THR A 418 -30.81 -7.69 7.86
N GLU A 419 -31.58 -7.00 7.01
CA GLU A 419 -32.92 -7.41 6.63
C GLU A 419 -32.86 -8.45 5.49
N LYS A 420 -33.89 -9.30 5.43
CA LYS A 420 -34.03 -10.30 4.37
C LYS A 420 -34.59 -9.64 3.12
N LEU A 421 -34.05 -10.01 1.96
CA LEU A 421 -34.60 -9.55 0.69
C LEU A 421 -36.01 -10.13 0.47
N PRO A 422 -36.93 -9.38 -0.18
CA PRO A 422 -38.27 -9.86 -0.51
C PRO A 422 -38.27 -11.09 -1.42
N LEU A 423 -39.38 -11.84 -1.43
CA LEU A 423 -39.62 -12.98 -2.32
C LEU A 423 -38.61 -14.15 -2.11
N ASP A 424 -38.26 -14.84 -3.20
CA ASP A 424 -37.35 -15.97 -3.22
C ASP A 424 -35.89 -15.55 -2.93
N TRP A 425 -35.59 -14.25 -2.99
CA TRP A 425 -34.28 -13.67 -2.68
C TRP A 425 -33.92 -13.73 -1.19
N SER A 426 -34.88 -14.08 -0.32
CA SER A 426 -34.60 -14.41 1.08
C SER A 426 -33.63 -15.60 1.26
N GLY A 427 -33.48 -16.45 0.23
CA GLY A 427 -32.48 -17.51 0.19
C GLY A 427 -31.03 -17.02 0.18
N LEU A 428 -30.77 -15.78 -0.27
CA LEU A 428 -29.43 -15.16 -0.29
C LEU A 428 -28.84 -14.94 1.10
N GLU A 429 -29.63 -15.07 2.18
CA GLU A 429 -29.11 -15.05 3.55
C GLU A 429 -28.15 -16.22 3.82
N LYS A 430 -28.24 -17.31 3.04
CA LYS A 430 -27.32 -18.46 3.10
C LYS A 430 -26.08 -18.28 2.22
N GLU A 431 -26.11 -17.33 1.28
CA GLU A 431 -25.01 -17.01 0.36
C GLU A 431 -24.65 -15.52 0.52
N PRO A 432 -24.08 -15.12 1.68
CA PRO A 432 -23.81 -13.72 2.00
C PRO A 432 -22.93 -13.03 0.96
N PHE A 433 -22.01 -13.72 0.27
CA PHE A 433 -21.24 -13.11 -0.83
C PHE A 433 -22.14 -12.63 -1.99
N LYS A 434 -23.14 -13.41 -2.39
CA LYS A 434 -24.08 -13.01 -3.45
C LYS A 434 -25.00 -11.87 -3.00
N LYS A 435 -25.33 -11.80 -1.70
CA LYS A 435 -26.06 -10.66 -1.11
C LYS A 435 -25.30 -9.33 -1.28
N LEU A 436 -23.95 -9.35 -1.27
CA LEU A 436 -23.13 -8.16 -1.53
C LEU A 436 -23.33 -7.59 -2.94
N LEU A 437 -23.58 -8.43 -3.94
CA LEU A 437 -23.82 -7.98 -5.33
C LEU A 437 -25.10 -7.15 -5.44
N VAL A 438 -26.15 -7.57 -4.73
CA VAL A 438 -27.42 -6.84 -4.66
C VAL A 438 -27.23 -5.49 -3.95
N LEU A 439 -26.48 -5.48 -2.84
CA LEU A 439 -26.15 -4.23 -2.14
C LEU A 439 -25.29 -3.31 -3.01
N ARG A 440 -24.34 -3.83 -3.78
CA ARG A 440 -23.55 -3.04 -4.72
C ARG A 440 -24.41 -2.36 -5.78
N ALA A 441 -25.46 -3.04 -6.27
CA ALA A 441 -26.37 -2.49 -7.28
C ALA A 441 -27.41 -1.51 -6.72
N LEU A 442 -27.95 -1.76 -5.52
CA LEU A 442 -29.06 -0.98 -4.96
C LEU A 442 -28.61 0.03 -3.89
N ARG A 443 -27.89 -0.41 -2.85
CA ARG A 443 -27.49 0.38 -1.66
C ARG A 443 -25.98 0.30 -1.43
N ALA A 444 -25.21 0.88 -2.35
CA ALA A 444 -23.75 0.83 -2.32
C ALA A 444 -23.15 1.53 -1.08
N ASP A 445 -23.90 2.42 -0.41
CA ASP A 445 -23.51 3.07 0.83
C ASP A 445 -23.36 2.09 2.01
N ARG A 446 -24.12 0.98 2.04
CA ARG A 446 -24.03 -0.01 3.13
C ARG A 446 -23.03 -1.13 2.85
N LEU A 447 -22.32 -1.04 1.72
CA LEU A 447 -21.45 -2.12 1.25
C LEU A 447 -20.28 -2.41 2.21
N VAL A 448 -19.62 -1.39 2.76
CA VAL A 448 -18.50 -1.57 3.71
C VAL A 448 -18.95 -2.33 4.96
N ILE A 449 -20.13 -2.01 5.51
CA ILE A 449 -20.68 -2.74 6.68
C ILE A 449 -21.03 -4.17 6.29
N ALA A 450 -21.63 -4.35 5.12
CA ALA A 450 -21.99 -5.67 4.63
C ALA A 450 -20.77 -6.55 4.37
N ILE A 451 -19.67 -5.99 3.83
CA ILE A 451 -18.38 -6.67 3.70
C ILE A 451 -17.84 -7.04 5.08
N THR A 452 -17.84 -6.13 6.05
CA THR A 452 -17.41 -6.45 7.43
C THR A 452 -18.24 -7.57 8.05
N ARG A 453 -19.57 -7.57 7.85
CA ARG A 453 -20.45 -8.64 8.33
C ARG A 453 -20.18 -9.96 7.61
N TRP A 454 -19.97 -9.92 6.29
CA TRP A 454 -19.59 -11.09 5.52
C TRP A 454 -18.26 -11.67 6.00
N LEU A 455 -17.24 -10.83 6.23
CA LEU A 455 -15.94 -11.25 6.77
C LEU A 455 -16.06 -11.93 8.14
N ARG A 456 -16.93 -11.45 9.03
CA ARG A 456 -17.21 -12.09 10.33
C ARG A 456 -17.72 -13.53 10.18
N GLY A 457 -18.51 -13.80 9.14
CA GLY A 457 -19.08 -15.12 8.88
C GLY A 457 -18.24 -16.01 7.96
N ALA A 458 -17.50 -15.43 7.02
CA ALA A 458 -16.74 -16.14 5.99
C ALA A 458 -15.38 -16.64 6.49
N LEU A 459 -14.69 -15.87 7.33
CA LEU A 459 -13.41 -16.29 7.90
C LEU A 459 -13.60 -17.22 9.11
N PRO A 460 -12.81 -18.30 9.26
CA PRO A 460 -12.77 -19.08 10.49
C PRO A 460 -12.39 -18.17 11.66
N HIS A 461 -13.20 -18.11 12.72
CA HIS A 461 -13.04 -17.15 13.84
C HIS A 461 -13.05 -15.67 13.41
N GLY A 462 -13.84 -15.31 12.39
CA GLY A 462 -13.88 -13.96 11.79
C GLY A 462 -14.10 -12.77 12.76
N ASN A 463 -14.72 -12.99 13.91
CA ASN A 463 -14.84 -11.95 14.95
C ASN A 463 -13.49 -11.49 15.49
N GLU A 464 -12.53 -12.41 15.65
CA GLU A 464 -11.19 -12.09 16.15
C GLU A 464 -10.39 -11.24 15.15
N TYR A 465 -10.65 -11.38 13.85
CA TYR A 465 -10.01 -10.58 12.80
C TYR A 465 -10.55 -9.15 12.75
N VAL A 466 -11.88 -8.99 12.80
CA VAL A 466 -12.51 -7.67 12.72
C VAL A 466 -12.27 -6.87 14.00
N ASP A 467 -12.32 -7.52 15.15
CA ASP A 467 -12.15 -6.89 16.46
C ASP A 467 -10.69 -6.96 16.96
N ALA A 468 -9.74 -7.33 16.09
CA ALA A 468 -8.32 -7.45 16.43
C ALA A 468 -7.76 -6.15 17.03
N ASP A 469 -7.10 -6.26 18.18
CA ASP A 469 -6.52 -5.16 18.96
C ASP A 469 -7.52 -4.07 19.43
N SER A 470 -8.83 -4.21 19.19
CA SER A 470 -9.84 -3.21 19.61
C SER A 470 -9.94 -3.00 21.12
N THR A 471 -9.54 -4.01 21.90
CA THR A 471 -9.51 -3.97 23.38
C THR A 471 -8.14 -3.59 23.94
N ASN A 472 -7.11 -3.53 23.11
CA ASN A 472 -5.73 -3.26 23.55
C ASN A 472 -5.44 -1.77 23.49
N SER A 473 -4.78 -1.23 24.52
CA SER A 473 -4.29 0.16 24.51
C SER A 473 -3.08 0.31 23.56
N SER A 474 -2.80 1.54 23.10
CA SER A 474 -1.60 1.84 22.29
C SER A 474 -0.32 1.36 22.98
N LEU A 475 -0.23 1.54 24.29
CA LEU A 475 0.89 1.09 25.11
C LEU A 475 1.02 -0.44 25.13
N ARG A 476 -0.09 -1.19 25.23
CA ARG A 476 -0.05 -2.66 25.18
C ARG A 476 0.38 -3.18 23.80
N ILE A 477 -0.05 -2.51 22.73
CA ILE A 477 0.38 -2.84 21.36
C ILE A 477 1.89 -2.58 21.22
N LEU A 478 2.39 -1.50 21.79
CA LEU A 478 3.82 -1.18 21.80
C LEU A 478 4.64 -2.19 22.61
N GLU A 479 4.18 -2.61 23.80
CA GLU A 479 4.80 -3.69 24.57
C GLU A 479 4.97 -4.97 23.74
N LEU A 480 3.88 -5.41 23.10
CA LEU A 480 3.91 -6.58 22.22
C LEU A 480 4.84 -6.38 21.02
N ALA A 481 4.92 -5.17 20.46
CA ALA A 481 5.84 -4.88 19.37
C ALA A 481 7.31 -4.88 19.82
N ILE A 482 7.59 -4.48 21.07
CA ILE A 482 8.94 -4.55 21.63
C ILE A 482 9.34 -6.00 21.92
N GLU A 483 8.44 -6.83 22.45
CA GLU A 483 8.65 -8.27 22.59
C GLU A 483 9.01 -8.92 21.24
N ASP A 484 8.48 -8.38 20.15
CA ASP A 484 8.68 -8.86 18.78
C ASP A 484 9.90 -8.25 18.10
N SER A 485 10.44 -7.18 18.67
CA SER A 485 11.56 -6.44 18.11
C SER A 485 12.90 -7.08 18.48
N MET A 486 13.82 -7.07 17.53
CA MET A 486 15.22 -7.45 17.73
C MET A 486 16.12 -6.21 17.55
N PRO A 487 17.37 -6.21 18.02
CA PRO A 487 18.31 -5.12 17.75
C PRO A 487 18.48 -4.82 16.26
N GLU A 488 18.32 -5.85 15.45
CA GLU A 488 18.38 -5.78 13.99
C GLU A 488 17.07 -5.31 13.35
N VAL A 489 15.95 -5.26 14.07
CA VAL A 489 14.62 -4.98 13.51
C VAL A 489 14.08 -3.74 14.20
N PRO A 490 14.28 -2.54 13.62
CA PRO A 490 13.76 -1.30 14.20
C PRO A 490 12.23 -1.27 14.18
N ILE A 491 11.65 -0.49 15.08
CA ILE A 491 10.22 -0.18 15.08
C ILE A 491 10.02 1.15 14.35
N PHE A 492 9.08 1.19 13.42
CA PHE A 492 8.75 2.35 12.61
C PHE A 492 7.31 2.79 12.90
N PHE A 493 7.16 4.00 13.43
CA PHE A 493 5.87 4.64 13.64
C PHE A 493 5.46 5.44 12.41
N ILE A 494 4.33 5.05 11.83
CA ILE A 494 3.64 5.82 10.80
C ILE A 494 2.66 6.73 11.54
N LEU A 495 2.95 8.03 11.52
CA LEU A 495 2.18 9.02 12.25
C LEU A 495 1.15 9.68 11.34
N SER A 496 -0.08 9.78 11.83
CA SER A 496 -1.04 10.75 11.31
C SER A 496 -0.80 12.12 11.92
N ALA A 497 -1.19 13.18 11.22
CA ALA A 497 -1.10 14.53 11.75
C ALA A 497 -1.79 14.65 13.11
N GLY A 498 -1.07 15.14 14.13
CA GLY A 498 -1.62 15.36 15.47
C GLY A 498 -1.59 14.14 16.41
N THR A 499 -0.82 13.09 16.11
CA THR A 499 -0.52 12.00 17.05
C THR A 499 0.91 12.07 17.54
N ASP A 500 1.13 11.96 18.86
CA ASP A 500 2.46 11.87 19.47
C ASP A 500 2.65 10.48 20.11
N VAL A 501 3.67 9.75 19.64
CA VAL A 501 4.05 8.41 20.14
C VAL A 501 5.22 8.47 21.12
N VAL A 502 5.91 9.61 21.20
CA VAL A 502 7.10 9.77 22.04
C VAL A 502 6.72 9.60 23.51
N ALA A 503 5.57 10.11 23.93
CA ALA A 503 5.08 9.97 25.30
C ALA A 503 4.90 8.50 25.73
N ASP A 504 4.40 7.65 24.81
CA ASP A 504 4.19 6.23 25.08
C ASP A 504 5.53 5.47 25.15
N VAL A 505 6.48 5.80 24.27
CA VAL A 505 7.85 5.24 24.30
C VAL A 505 8.61 5.70 25.55
N ASP A 506 8.48 6.96 25.97
CA ASP A 506 9.10 7.51 27.17
C ASP A 506 8.63 6.74 28.43
N LYS A 507 7.32 6.50 28.56
CA LYS A 507 6.75 5.70 29.66
C LYS A 507 7.30 4.28 29.68
N LEU A 508 7.39 3.64 28.51
CA LEU A 508 7.84 2.26 28.39
C LEU A 508 9.36 2.11 28.61
N ALA A 509 10.15 3.10 28.19
CA ALA A 509 11.58 3.17 28.47
C ALA A 509 11.85 3.23 29.97
N VAL A 510 11.10 4.06 30.71
CA VAL A 510 11.19 4.15 32.17
C VAL A 510 10.80 2.83 32.84
N GLN A 511 9.72 2.18 32.38
CA GLN A 511 9.32 0.85 32.89
C GLN A 511 10.39 -0.22 32.63
N SER A 512 11.12 -0.11 31.54
CA SER A 512 12.20 -1.02 31.15
C SER A 512 13.55 -0.68 31.80
N GLY A 513 13.60 0.34 32.68
CA GLY A 513 14.80 0.74 33.42
C GLY A 513 15.78 1.64 32.66
N PHE A 514 15.34 2.27 31.55
CA PHE A 514 16.14 3.22 30.79
C PHE A 514 15.88 4.67 31.24
N GLU A 515 16.95 5.46 31.31
CA GLU A 515 16.90 6.87 31.71
C GLU A 515 17.13 7.78 30.49
N LYS A 516 16.24 8.78 30.34
CA LYS A 516 16.28 9.76 29.26
C LYS A 516 17.55 10.60 29.34
N GLY A 517 18.34 10.61 28.27
CA GLY A 517 19.61 11.32 28.17
C GLY A 517 20.84 10.56 28.67
N ILE A 518 20.68 9.29 29.08
CA ILE A 518 21.82 8.41 29.44
C ILE A 518 21.77 7.13 28.61
N SER A 519 20.69 6.35 28.76
CA SER A 519 20.50 5.07 28.09
C SER A 519 19.32 5.06 27.11
N TYR A 520 18.50 6.12 27.15
CA TYR A 520 17.46 6.40 26.17
C TYR A 520 17.67 7.78 25.54
N TRP A 521 17.74 7.83 24.21
CA TRP A 521 18.05 9.03 23.45
C TRP A 521 16.90 9.39 22.51
N ASN A 522 16.38 10.61 22.66
CA ASN A 522 15.37 11.17 21.76
C ASN A 522 15.99 12.28 20.91
N VAL A 523 16.00 12.07 19.59
CA VAL A 523 16.59 12.99 18.62
C VAL A 523 15.52 13.36 17.58
N GLY A 524 15.20 14.65 17.49
CA GLY A 524 14.40 15.20 16.40
C GLY A 524 15.24 15.41 15.16
N MET A 525 14.89 14.79 14.05
CA MET A 525 15.59 14.98 12.78
C MET A 525 15.29 16.38 12.23
N GLY A 526 16.35 17.09 11.90
CA GLY A 526 16.34 18.46 11.42
C GLY A 526 17.76 18.87 11.02
N GLN A 527 17.94 20.13 10.60
CA GLN A 527 19.24 20.59 10.12
C GLN A 527 20.34 20.46 11.19
N GLY A 528 21.39 19.68 10.89
CA GLY A 528 22.55 19.47 11.77
C GLY A 528 22.39 18.41 12.86
N GLN A 529 21.26 17.68 12.90
CA GLN A 529 21.00 16.60 13.88
C GLN A 529 21.46 15.22 13.40
N ASP A 530 21.84 15.10 12.13
CA ASP A 530 22.38 13.91 11.48
C ASP A 530 23.63 13.35 12.18
N ILE A 531 24.56 14.23 12.56
CA ILE A 531 25.81 13.84 13.23
C ILE A 531 25.51 13.27 14.62
N VAL A 532 24.63 13.94 15.36
CA VAL A 532 24.24 13.53 16.72
C VAL A 532 23.51 12.18 16.66
N ALA A 533 22.55 12.03 15.73
CA ALA A 533 21.85 10.77 15.53
C ALA A 533 22.81 9.61 15.25
N MET A 534 23.82 9.82 14.40
CA MET A 534 24.79 8.77 14.05
C MET A 534 25.69 8.37 15.22
N ASP A 535 26.12 9.33 16.03
CA ASP A 535 26.89 9.07 17.25
C ASP A 535 26.05 8.29 18.28
N ARG A 536 24.79 8.68 18.50
CA ARG A 536 23.87 7.98 19.41
C ARG A 536 23.57 6.56 18.95
N LEU A 537 23.40 6.34 17.64
CA LEU A 537 23.22 5.01 17.08
C LEU A 537 24.45 4.11 17.32
N GLN A 538 25.65 4.65 17.17
CA GLN A 538 26.89 3.90 17.41
C GLN A 538 27.11 3.60 18.90
N LEU A 539 26.79 4.54 19.78
CA LEU A 539 26.73 4.31 21.23
C LEU A 539 25.69 3.24 21.58
N GLY A 540 24.50 3.30 20.97
CA GLY A 540 23.46 2.31 21.19
C GLY A 540 23.86 0.91 20.73
N HIS A 541 24.50 0.80 19.57
CA HIS A 541 25.02 -0.47 19.05
C HIS A 541 26.03 -1.12 20.02
N THR A 542 26.91 -0.33 20.63
CA THR A 542 27.98 -0.83 21.52
C THR A 542 27.53 -1.02 22.98
N GLN A 543 26.64 -0.18 23.49
CA GLN A 543 26.26 -0.15 24.92
C GLN A 543 24.82 -0.61 25.20
N GLY A 544 23.99 -0.83 24.16
CA GLY A 544 22.62 -1.34 24.33
C GLY A 544 21.56 -0.28 24.63
N HIS A 545 21.73 0.95 24.13
CA HIS A 545 20.78 2.06 24.37
C HIS A 545 19.54 2.00 23.49
N TRP A 546 18.48 2.70 23.90
CA TRP A 546 17.30 2.93 23.07
C TRP A 546 17.44 4.28 22.36
N VAL A 547 17.17 4.32 21.06
CA VAL A 547 17.28 5.54 20.25
C VAL A 547 15.99 5.76 19.49
N ILE A 548 15.32 6.90 19.73
CA ILE A 548 14.18 7.35 18.93
C ILE A 548 14.60 8.51 18.02
N LEU A 549 14.30 8.36 16.73
CA LEU A 549 14.58 9.33 15.67
C LEU A 549 13.25 9.86 15.15
N ASN A 550 12.98 11.15 15.41
CA ASN A 550 11.71 11.76 15.06
C ASN A 550 11.75 12.48 13.71
N ASN A 551 10.64 12.47 12.97
CA ASN A 551 10.47 13.20 11.71
C ASN A 551 11.46 12.79 10.60
N CYS A 552 11.73 11.50 10.44
CA CYS A 552 12.69 11.00 9.45
C CYS A 552 12.35 11.38 8.00
N HIS A 553 11.06 11.57 7.68
CA HIS A 553 10.59 12.02 6.35
C HIS A 553 11.15 13.39 5.93
N LEU A 554 11.54 14.25 6.88
CA LEU A 554 12.13 15.56 6.57
C LEU A 554 13.58 15.49 6.07
N MET A 555 14.24 14.33 6.21
CA MET A 555 15.65 14.13 5.83
C MET A 555 15.84 12.86 4.97
N PRO A 556 15.35 12.84 3.72
CA PRO A 556 15.37 11.64 2.88
C PRO A 556 16.79 11.19 2.48
N GLN A 557 17.71 12.14 2.24
CA GLN A 557 19.10 11.82 1.90
C GLN A 557 19.81 11.10 3.04
N TRP A 558 19.58 11.53 4.28
CA TRP A 558 20.17 10.92 5.47
C TRP A 558 19.60 9.52 5.73
N CYS A 559 18.34 9.26 5.38
CA CYS A 559 17.75 7.92 5.50
C CYS A 559 18.53 6.87 4.69
N ILE A 560 19.16 7.24 3.56
CA ILE A 560 20.03 6.34 2.79
C ILE A 560 21.30 5.99 3.57
N GLU A 561 21.86 6.95 4.31
CA GLU A 561 23.03 6.71 5.16
C GLU A 561 22.67 5.85 6.39
N LEU A 562 21.49 6.08 6.96
CA LEU A 562 20.93 5.26 8.03
C LEU A 562 20.77 3.80 7.59
N GLU A 563 20.21 3.53 6.40
CA GLU A 563 20.11 2.18 5.82
C GLU A 563 21.47 1.48 5.80
N LYS A 564 22.50 2.15 5.26
CA LYS A 564 23.87 1.61 5.18
C LYS A 564 24.47 1.29 6.56
N LYS A 565 24.17 2.14 7.55
CA LYS A 565 24.69 1.95 8.91
C LYS A 565 23.98 0.79 9.62
N LEU A 566 22.65 0.68 9.48
CA LEU A 566 21.89 -0.45 9.99
C LEU A 566 22.31 -1.78 9.35
N ASP A 567 22.72 -1.78 8.08
CA ASP A 567 23.30 -2.96 7.43
C ASP A 567 24.66 -3.33 8.02
N THR A 568 25.49 -2.32 8.32
CA THR A 568 26.80 -2.54 8.97
C THR A 568 26.62 -3.15 10.36
N PHE A 569 25.70 -2.61 11.16
CA PHE A 569 25.38 -3.13 12.50
C PHE A 569 24.82 -4.56 12.48
N ASN A 570 24.14 -4.94 11.39
CA ASN A 570 23.64 -6.29 11.21
C ASN A 570 24.80 -7.28 10.98
N VAL A 571 25.83 -6.86 10.25
CA VAL A 571 27.02 -7.71 9.99
C VAL A 571 27.90 -7.82 11.23
N GLU A 572 28.05 -6.74 12.00
CA GLU A 572 28.90 -6.69 13.19
C GLU A 572 28.25 -7.37 14.41
N GLY A 573 26.91 -7.42 14.47
CA GLY A 573 26.15 -7.92 15.61
C GLY A 573 26.00 -6.84 16.69
N SER A 574 24.76 -6.51 17.04
CA SER A 574 24.44 -5.45 18.02
C SER A 574 24.17 -5.99 19.41
N HIS A 575 24.31 -5.15 20.44
CA HIS A 575 23.93 -5.49 21.81
C HIS A 575 22.45 -5.91 21.92
N GLU A 576 22.12 -6.91 22.75
CA GLU A 576 20.76 -7.49 22.83
C GLU A 576 19.68 -6.49 23.26
N SER A 577 20.02 -5.53 24.13
CA SER A 577 19.10 -4.47 24.59
C SER A 577 18.92 -3.30 23.61
N PHE A 578 19.75 -3.20 22.55
CA PHE A 578 19.69 -2.10 21.60
C PHE A 578 18.35 -2.09 20.86
N ARG A 579 17.66 -0.96 20.83
CA ARG A 579 16.41 -0.78 20.06
C ARG A 579 16.39 0.58 19.39
N VAL A 580 15.89 0.61 18.15
CA VAL A 580 15.76 1.82 17.35
C VAL A 580 14.28 2.04 17.01
N PHE A 581 13.80 3.24 17.29
CA PHE A 581 12.46 3.70 16.97
C PHE A 581 12.57 4.82 15.93
N LEU A 582 11.84 4.70 14.83
CA LEU A 582 11.80 5.69 13.76
C LEU A 582 10.38 6.26 13.72
N THR A 583 10.23 7.57 13.58
CA THR A 583 8.91 8.18 13.38
C THR A 583 8.87 9.01 12.11
N ALA A 584 7.80 8.86 11.33
CA ALA A 584 7.58 9.65 10.14
C ALA A 584 6.10 9.71 9.74
N GLU A 585 5.74 10.77 9.04
CA GLU A 585 4.52 10.79 8.24
C GLU A 585 4.72 9.94 6.96
N PRO A 586 3.64 9.41 6.36
CA PRO A 586 3.72 8.67 5.10
C PRO A 586 4.43 9.48 4.01
N SER A 587 5.52 8.96 3.46
CA SER A 587 6.27 9.60 2.37
C SER A 587 6.93 8.57 1.45
N ALA A 588 6.86 8.85 0.14
CA ALA A 588 7.51 8.05 -0.89
C ALA A 588 9.05 8.17 -0.88
N ASP A 589 9.59 9.19 -0.20
CA ASP A 589 11.04 9.47 -0.18
C ASP A 589 11.80 8.57 0.81
N ILE A 590 11.09 7.80 1.64
CA ILE A 590 11.70 6.91 2.62
C ILE A 590 12.22 5.65 1.90
N PRO A 591 13.51 5.25 2.11
CA PRO A 591 14.07 4.08 1.45
C PRO A 591 13.35 2.78 1.78
N ILE A 592 13.10 1.96 0.75
CA ILE A 592 12.47 0.63 0.86
C ILE A 592 13.29 -0.29 1.79
N GLY A 593 14.62 -0.15 1.84
CA GLY A 593 15.48 -0.95 2.70
C GLY A 593 15.16 -0.79 4.19
N ILE A 594 14.85 0.43 4.63
CA ILE A 594 14.40 0.70 6.01
C ILE A 594 13.00 0.11 6.22
N LEU A 595 12.05 0.51 5.37
CA LEU A 595 10.65 0.10 5.52
C LEU A 595 10.51 -1.43 5.52
N SER A 596 11.15 -2.13 4.59
CA SER A 596 11.05 -3.60 4.48
C SER A 596 11.58 -4.36 5.72
N ARG A 597 12.53 -3.78 6.45
CA ARG A 597 13.15 -4.38 7.63
C ARG A 597 12.41 -4.06 8.93
N CYS A 598 11.71 -2.93 9.01
CA CYS A 598 11.07 -2.49 10.25
C CYS A 598 9.74 -3.20 10.57
N ILE A 599 9.42 -3.29 11.86
CA ILE A 599 8.04 -3.52 12.34
C ILE A 599 7.32 -2.17 12.27
N LYS A 600 6.18 -2.11 11.58
CA LYS A 600 5.41 -0.86 11.43
C LYS A 600 4.29 -0.80 12.43
N LEU A 601 4.10 0.37 13.02
CA LEU A 601 2.98 0.69 13.89
C LEU A 601 2.35 1.99 13.39
N THR A 602 1.09 1.93 12.99
CA THR A 602 0.35 3.12 12.58
C THR A 602 -0.36 3.71 13.79
N SER A 603 -0.03 4.97 14.10
CA SER A 603 -0.72 5.74 15.12
C SER A 603 -1.70 6.69 14.44
N GLU A 604 -2.97 6.35 14.52
CA GLU A 604 -4.08 7.16 14.01
C GLU A 604 -4.90 7.70 15.19
N PRO A 605 -5.43 8.93 15.08
CA PRO A 605 -6.44 9.37 16.02
C PRO A 605 -7.62 8.39 15.96
N PRO A 606 -8.18 7.97 17.10
CA PRO A 606 -9.29 7.04 17.08
C PRO A 606 -10.47 7.66 16.32
N ALA A 607 -11.09 6.89 15.43
CA ALA A 607 -12.23 7.35 14.67
C ALA A 607 -13.51 7.25 15.49
N GLY A 608 -14.33 8.30 15.45
CA GLY A 608 -15.64 8.33 16.08
C GLY A 608 -15.77 9.46 17.09
N LEU A 609 -17.00 9.96 17.22
CA LEU A 609 -17.33 11.06 18.12
C LEU A 609 -17.05 10.70 19.58
N ARG A 610 -17.37 9.47 19.99
CA ARG A 610 -17.13 9.01 21.36
C ARG A 610 -15.66 8.96 21.72
N ALA A 611 -14.85 8.37 20.83
CA ALA A 611 -13.43 8.21 21.08
C ALA A 611 -12.71 9.56 21.06
N ASN A 612 -13.09 10.46 20.15
CA ASN A 612 -12.53 11.81 20.11
C ASN A 612 -12.98 12.68 21.27
N LEU A 613 -14.22 12.57 21.74
CA LEU A 613 -14.68 13.24 22.96
C LEU A 613 -13.90 12.75 24.18
N LYS A 614 -13.77 11.43 24.34
CA LYS A 614 -13.02 10.85 25.46
C LYS A 614 -11.56 11.29 25.42
N ARG A 615 -10.92 11.29 24.24
CA ARG A 615 -9.55 11.78 24.06
C ARG A 615 -9.42 13.27 24.39
N ALA A 616 -10.36 14.10 23.94
CA ALA A 616 -10.38 15.53 24.23
C ALA A 616 -10.51 15.78 25.74
N PHE A 617 -11.40 15.04 26.42
CA PHE A 617 -11.60 15.19 27.86
C PHE A 617 -10.45 14.64 28.70
N CYS A 618 -9.89 13.47 28.33
CA CYS A 618 -8.71 12.89 28.98
C CYS A 618 -7.41 13.66 28.71
N SER A 619 -7.43 14.71 27.89
CA SER A 619 -6.28 15.60 27.73
C SER A 619 -6.06 16.52 28.94
N PHE A 620 -7.06 16.65 29.81
CA PHE A 620 -6.98 17.37 31.07
C PHE A 620 -6.61 16.41 32.20
N ASP A 621 -5.65 16.82 33.04
CA ASP A 621 -5.25 16.08 34.22
C ASP A 621 -6.40 16.02 35.25
N GLU A 622 -6.51 14.88 35.94
CA GLU A 622 -7.62 14.59 36.86
C GLU A 622 -7.66 15.58 38.03
N ASP A 623 -6.49 15.83 38.64
CA ASP A 623 -6.33 16.73 39.79
C ASP A 623 -6.65 18.18 39.41
N ASP A 624 -6.08 18.66 38.30
CA ASP A 624 -6.30 20.03 37.80
C ASP A 624 -7.77 20.26 37.44
N PHE A 625 -8.44 19.27 36.84
CA PHE A 625 -9.86 19.39 36.47
C PHE A 625 -10.77 19.43 37.69
N ASP A 626 -10.49 18.61 38.71
CA ASP A 626 -11.32 18.55 39.92
C ASP A 626 -11.20 19.81 40.79
N GLU A 627 -10.10 20.56 40.67
CA GLU A 627 -9.92 21.88 41.31
C GLU A 627 -10.72 23.02 40.64
N LEU A 628 -11.17 22.85 39.39
CA LEU A 628 -11.91 23.90 38.67
C LEU A 628 -13.30 24.19 39.25
N ASP A 629 -13.75 25.44 39.06
CA ASP A 629 -15.12 25.85 39.39
C ASP A 629 -16.16 25.07 38.56
N ASN A 630 -17.35 24.84 39.13
CA ASN A 630 -18.44 24.13 38.43
C ASN A 630 -18.80 24.74 37.06
N LYS A 631 -18.70 26.07 36.92
CA LYS A 631 -18.92 26.77 35.65
C LYS A 631 -17.81 26.46 34.63
N GLN A 632 -16.56 26.45 35.07
CA GLN A 632 -15.42 26.10 34.22
C GLN A 632 -15.50 24.63 33.79
N LYS A 633 -15.82 23.70 34.71
CA LYS A 633 -16.02 22.27 34.40
C LYS A 633 -17.05 22.05 33.29
N ALA A 634 -18.21 22.70 33.39
CA ALA A 634 -19.26 22.61 32.38
C ALA A 634 -18.83 23.16 31.01
N ILE A 635 -18.17 24.32 30.99
CA ILE A 635 -17.69 24.95 29.74
C ILE A 635 -16.56 24.11 29.13
N THR A 636 -15.62 23.60 29.92
CA THR A 636 -14.52 22.74 29.44
C THR A 636 -15.07 21.45 28.83
N PHE A 637 -16.10 20.85 29.42
CA PHE A 637 -16.77 19.69 28.83
C PHE A 637 -17.49 20.06 27.51
N ALA A 638 -18.21 21.18 27.47
CA ALA A 638 -18.86 21.65 26.23
C ALA A 638 -17.84 21.97 25.13
N MET A 639 -16.68 22.55 25.47
CA MET A 639 -15.57 22.80 24.56
C MET A 639 -14.93 21.50 24.06
N SER A 640 -14.82 20.48 24.92
CA SER A 640 -14.33 19.15 24.54
C SER A 640 -15.26 18.49 23.51
N PHE A 641 -16.58 18.63 23.70
CA PHE A 641 -17.59 18.15 22.77
C PHE A 641 -17.57 18.92 21.44
N TYR A 642 -17.49 20.25 21.50
CA TYR A 642 -17.32 21.09 20.32
C TYR A 642 -16.07 20.71 19.52
N HIS A 643 -14.93 20.54 20.19
CA HIS A 643 -13.68 20.10 19.56
C HIS A 643 -13.84 18.74 18.86
N ALA A 644 -14.44 17.75 19.54
CA ALA A 644 -14.69 16.44 18.97
C ALA A 644 -15.59 16.49 17.72
N ILE A 645 -16.61 17.36 17.71
CA ILE A 645 -17.46 17.57 16.54
C ILE A 645 -16.70 18.18 15.37
N LEU A 646 -15.90 19.23 15.60
CA LEU A 646 -15.13 19.85 14.51
C LEU A 646 -14.12 18.85 13.91
N MET A 647 -13.46 18.05 14.75
CA MET A 647 -12.53 17.02 14.30
C MET A 647 -13.20 15.95 13.44
N GLU A 648 -14.41 15.51 13.81
CA GLU A 648 -15.12 14.42 13.14
C GLU A 648 -15.91 14.90 11.92
N ARG A 649 -16.38 16.15 11.92
CA ARG A 649 -17.15 16.71 10.82
C ARG A 649 -16.40 16.74 9.50
N LYS A 650 -15.06 16.77 9.53
CA LYS A 650 -14.22 16.64 8.33
C LYS A 650 -14.50 15.38 7.50
N LYS A 651 -15.07 14.32 8.12
CA LYS A 651 -15.48 13.09 7.44
C LYS A 651 -16.53 13.31 6.35
N PHE A 652 -17.36 14.35 6.46
CA PHE A 652 -18.43 14.64 5.50
C PHE A 652 -17.96 15.45 4.28
N GLY A 653 -16.65 15.61 4.09
CA GLY A 653 -16.08 16.37 2.97
C GLY A 653 -16.63 17.80 2.92
N SER A 654 -17.03 18.25 1.74
CA SER A 654 -17.56 19.60 1.50
C SER A 654 -18.87 19.92 2.24
N LYS A 655 -19.66 18.90 2.64
CA LYS A 655 -20.84 19.09 3.50
C LYS A 655 -20.47 19.36 4.96
N GLY A 656 -19.27 18.95 5.35
CA GLY A 656 -18.69 19.20 6.66
C GLY A 656 -18.02 20.57 6.70
N PHE A 657 -16.91 20.69 5.97
CA PHE A 657 -16.16 21.93 5.76
C PHE A 657 -15.76 22.03 4.29
N ASN A 658 -15.70 23.24 3.75
CA ASN A 658 -15.21 23.42 2.38
C ASN A 658 -13.72 23.09 2.25
N MET A 659 -12.95 23.29 3.33
CA MET A 659 -11.53 22.94 3.41
C MET A 659 -11.22 22.11 4.66
N LEU A 660 -10.15 21.32 4.60
CA LEU A 660 -9.68 20.54 5.74
C LEU A 660 -8.79 21.41 6.63
N TYR A 661 -9.26 21.69 7.85
CA TYR A 661 -8.53 22.49 8.84
C TYR A 661 -7.85 21.59 9.89
N PRO A 662 -6.59 21.86 10.25
CA PRO A 662 -5.84 21.05 11.20
C PRO A 662 -6.12 21.46 12.65
N PHE A 663 -7.31 21.13 13.17
CA PHE A 663 -7.63 21.35 14.59
C PHE A 663 -6.83 20.39 15.49
N SER A 664 -6.27 20.91 16.57
CA SER A 664 -5.39 20.17 17.48
C SER A 664 -5.88 20.22 18.93
N LEU A 665 -5.46 19.24 19.74
CA LEU A 665 -5.69 19.29 21.19
C LEU A 665 -5.01 20.50 21.86
N GLY A 666 -3.97 21.06 21.23
CA GLY A 666 -3.35 22.30 21.66
C GLY A 666 -4.36 23.45 21.70
N ASP A 667 -5.22 23.56 20.67
CA ASP A 667 -6.24 24.60 20.60
C ASP A 667 -7.27 24.47 21.75
N LEU A 668 -7.62 23.24 22.14
CA LEU A 668 -8.51 22.96 23.27
C LEU A 668 -7.87 23.33 24.60
N ARG A 669 -6.60 22.95 24.82
CA ARG A 669 -5.84 23.27 26.04
C ARG A 669 -5.59 24.77 26.18
N ASP A 670 -5.23 25.43 25.10
CA ASP A 670 -5.01 26.88 25.12
C ASP A 670 -6.35 27.61 25.38
N SER A 671 -7.46 27.10 24.84
CA SER A 671 -8.80 27.61 25.14
C SER A 671 -9.20 27.43 26.61
N SER A 672 -8.83 26.32 27.26
CA SER A 672 -9.10 26.11 28.69
C SER A 672 -8.26 27.03 29.58
N ILE A 673 -7.00 27.28 29.20
CA ILE A 673 -6.12 28.25 29.90
C ILE A 673 -6.70 29.67 29.76
N VAL A 674 -7.12 30.06 28.55
CA VAL A 674 -7.77 31.35 28.32
C VAL A 674 -9.07 31.46 29.12
N LEU A 675 -9.87 30.39 29.19
CA LEU A 675 -11.08 30.35 30.01
C LEU A 675 -10.77 30.57 31.49
N ALA A 676 -9.79 29.86 32.04
CA ALA A 676 -9.38 29.99 33.44
C ALA A 676 -8.94 31.44 33.75
N ASN A 677 -8.03 31.97 32.94
CA ASN A 677 -7.53 33.35 33.08
C ASN A 677 -8.67 34.39 32.96
N TYR A 678 -9.62 34.19 32.05
CA TYR A 678 -10.72 35.13 31.85
C TYR A 678 -11.74 35.07 33.00
N MET A 679 -12.01 33.87 33.51
CA MET A 679 -12.93 33.63 34.63
C MET A 679 -12.35 34.09 35.98
N GLU A 680 -11.04 33.96 36.21
CA GLU A 680 -10.37 34.48 37.41
C GLU A 680 -10.39 36.02 37.45
N ASN A 681 -10.23 36.66 36.30
CA ASN A 681 -10.24 38.12 36.19
C ASN A 681 -11.67 38.71 36.14
N ALA A 682 -12.66 37.93 35.74
CA ALA A 682 -14.06 38.34 35.70
C ALA A 682 -14.65 38.44 37.12
N SER A 683 -14.70 39.65 37.67
CA SER A 683 -15.25 39.92 39.01
C SER A 683 -16.79 39.75 39.11
N SER A 684 -17.45 39.38 38.02
CA SER A 684 -18.91 39.24 37.93
C SER A 684 -19.34 37.77 37.89
N SER A 685 -20.40 37.42 38.65
CA SER A 685 -21.01 36.08 38.62
C SER A 685 -21.58 35.68 37.24
N LYS A 686 -21.73 36.63 36.31
CA LYS A 686 -22.24 36.40 34.95
C LYS A 686 -21.12 35.99 34.01
N ILE A 687 -21.35 34.94 33.23
CA ILE A 687 -20.41 34.44 32.23
C ILE A 687 -20.45 35.40 31.00
N PRO A 688 -19.30 35.96 30.58
CA PRO A 688 -19.20 36.84 29.41
C PRO A 688 -19.17 36.02 28.11
N TRP A 689 -20.34 35.54 27.68
CA TRP A 689 -20.44 34.67 26.50
C TRP A 689 -19.92 35.33 25.22
N GLU A 690 -20.22 36.59 24.95
CA GLU A 690 -19.80 37.25 23.71
C GLU A 690 -18.27 37.27 23.56
N ASP A 691 -17.55 37.59 24.64
CA ASP A 691 -16.09 37.63 24.65
C ASP A 691 -15.50 36.22 24.50
N LEU A 692 -16.00 35.23 25.24
CA LEU A 692 -15.56 33.83 25.10
C LEU A 692 -15.83 33.28 23.70
N ARG A 693 -16.99 33.60 23.11
CA ARG A 693 -17.34 33.17 21.76
C ARG A 693 -16.44 33.81 20.70
N TYR A 694 -16.07 35.08 20.89
CA TYR A 694 -15.11 35.75 20.02
C TYR A 694 -13.71 35.16 20.16
N LEU A 695 -13.21 34.99 21.39
CA LEU A 695 -11.88 34.43 21.65
C LEU A 695 -11.73 33.03 21.06
N PHE A 696 -12.71 32.15 21.30
CA PHE A 696 -12.64 30.78 20.80
C PHE A 696 -12.98 30.67 19.31
N GLY A 697 -13.95 31.45 18.83
CA GLY A 697 -14.48 31.34 17.47
C GLY A 697 -13.62 32.05 16.42
N GLU A 698 -13.10 33.23 16.72
CA GLU A 698 -12.34 34.08 15.79
C GLU A 698 -10.82 33.92 15.97
N ILE A 699 -10.34 33.79 17.21
CA ILE A 699 -8.90 33.78 17.49
C ILE A 699 -8.33 32.36 17.52
N THR A 700 -8.81 31.49 18.42
CA THR A 700 -8.18 30.15 18.57
C THR A 700 -8.54 29.22 17.41
N TYR A 701 -9.82 28.89 17.22
CA TYR A 701 -10.24 28.04 16.10
C TYR A 701 -10.33 28.82 14.79
N GLY A 702 -10.80 30.07 14.84
CA GLY A 702 -10.93 30.93 13.66
C GLY A 702 -9.60 31.29 12.99
N GLY A 703 -8.49 31.28 13.73
CA GLY A 703 -7.15 31.50 13.19
C GLY A 703 -6.72 30.44 12.19
N HIS A 704 -7.26 29.22 12.28
CA HIS A 704 -7.02 28.14 11.32
C HIS A 704 -7.93 28.23 10.08
N ILE A 705 -9.08 28.89 10.21
CA ILE A 705 -10.13 28.89 9.18
C ILE A 705 -9.91 30.04 8.20
N VAL A 706 -9.71 29.67 6.93
CA VAL A 706 -9.49 30.62 5.84
C VAL A 706 -10.81 31.03 5.15
N ASN A 707 -11.80 30.15 5.08
CA ASN A 707 -13.05 30.39 4.36
C ASN A 707 -14.10 31.07 5.26
N ASP A 708 -14.68 32.17 4.80
CA ASP A 708 -15.66 32.95 5.57
C ASP A 708 -16.96 32.17 5.86
N LEU A 709 -17.39 31.28 4.96
CA LEU A 709 -18.56 30.43 5.19
C LEU A 709 -18.29 29.37 6.26
N ASP A 710 -17.10 28.79 6.25
CA ASP A 710 -16.68 27.83 7.29
C ASP A 710 -16.47 28.54 8.63
N ARG A 711 -16.04 29.81 8.61
CA ARG A 711 -15.95 30.65 9.82
C ARG A 711 -17.34 30.94 10.39
N LEU A 712 -18.31 31.31 9.55
CA LEU A 712 -19.71 31.48 9.96
C LEU A 712 -20.27 30.18 10.58
N LEU A 713 -19.96 29.04 9.96
CA LEU A 713 -20.34 27.73 10.48
C LEU A 713 -19.75 27.48 11.86
N ASN A 714 -18.45 27.73 12.03
CA ASN A 714 -17.73 27.59 13.30
C ASN A 714 -18.40 28.41 14.42
N ILE A 715 -18.66 29.69 14.13
CA ILE A 715 -19.32 30.62 15.06
C ILE A 715 -20.75 30.15 15.40
N THR A 716 -21.48 29.61 14.43
CA THR A 716 -22.84 29.09 14.65
C THR A 716 -22.84 27.91 15.61
N TYR A 717 -21.88 27.01 15.49
CA TYR A 717 -21.73 25.87 16.41
C TYR A 717 -21.36 26.34 17.80
N LEU A 718 -20.45 27.29 17.89
CA LEU A 718 -20.00 27.85 19.15
C LEU A 718 -21.12 28.63 19.87
N ASN A 719 -21.96 29.35 19.11
CA ASN A 719 -23.18 29.98 19.61
C ASN A 719 -24.20 28.97 20.16
N PHE A 720 -24.26 27.77 19.58
CA PHE A 720 -25.12 26.69 20.08
C PHE A 720 -24.52 26.07 21.34
N TYR A 721 -23.24 25.70 21.36
CA TYR A 721 -22.65 25.00 22.51
C TYR A 721 -22.37 25.88 23.71
N LEU A 722 -22.02 27.17 23.55
CA LEU A 722 -21.67 28.05 24.66
C LEU A 722 -22.84 28.95 25.05
N GLN A 723 -23.76 28.41 25.86
CA GLN A 723 -24.93 29.11 26.40
C GLN A 723 -25.12 28.80 27.88
N ASP A 724 -25.93 29.60 28.59
CA ASP A 724 -26.21 29.39 30.02
C ASP A 724 -26.78 27.99 30.31
N ASP A 725 -27.58 27.44 29.38
CA ASP A 725 -28.22 26.12 29.48
C ASP A 725 -27.23 24.96 29.69
N VAL A 726 -25.95 25.12 29.30
CA VAL A 726 -24.90 24.09 29.47
C VAL A 726 -24.73 23.68 30.93
N LEU A 727 -25.00 24.61 31.85
CA LEU A 727 -24.94 24.40 33.29
C LEU A 727 -26.08 23.52 33.82
N ASP A 728 -27.21 23.48 33.11
CA ASP A 728 -28.48 22.86 33.53
C ASP A 728 -28.91 21.72 32.57
N GLN A 729 -28.00 20.78 32.31
CA GLN A 729 -28.27 19.55 31.51
C GLN A 729 -28.78 19.81 30.08
N LYS A 730 -28.08 20.67 29.34
CA LYS A 730 -28.38 20.96 27.94
C LYS A 730 -28.31 19.71 27.06
N GLU A 731 -29.26 19.59 26.13
CA GLU A 731 -29.17 18.65 25.01
C GLU A 731 -28.05 19.09 24.06
N MET A 732 -26.99 18.29 23.96
CA MET A 732 -25.82 18.62 23.14
C MET A 732 -26.03 18.24 21.66
N LEU A 733 -27.01 17.41 21.36
CA LEU A 733 -27.34 17.03 20.00
C LEU A 733 -28.37 18.03 19.42
N PRO A 734 -28.10 18.67 18.28
CA PRO A 734 -29.07 19.55 17.64
C PRO A 734 -30.22 18.76 16.98
N PHE A 735 -31.43 19.34 16.91
CA PHE A 735 -32.61 18.81 16.21
C PHE A 735 -33.16 17.46 16.70
N VAL A 736 -32.96 17.12 17.98
CA VAL A 736 -33.44 15.85 18.60
C VAL A 736 -34.97 15.70 18.61
N GLU A 737 -35.73 16.77 18.43
CA GLU A 737 -37.21 16.73 18.43
C GLU A 737 -37.78 15.86 17.29
N ASP A 738 -37.02 15.65 16.21
CA ASP A 738 -37.47 14.95 15.00
C ASP A 738 -37.19 13.43 15.01
N GLU A 739 -36.29 12.92 15.87
CA GLU A 739 -35.93 11.49 15.95
C GLU A 739 -36.06 10.90 17.36
N LYS A 740 -36.80 9.79 17.49
CA LYS A 740 -36.99 9.10 18.78
C LYS A 740 -35.76 8.25 19.12
N GLY A 741 -35.10 8.57 20.24
CA GLY A 741 -34.12 7.69 20.89
C GLY A 741 -32.67 8.17 20.89
N VAL A 742 -32.38 9.32 20.28
CA VAL A 742 -31.04 9.91 20.24
C VAL A 742 -31.00 11.12 21.17
N SER A 743 -30.44 10.98 22.37
CA SER A 743 -30.25 12.09 23.32
C SER A 743 -28.93 11.94 24.06
N PHE A 744 -28.20 13.05 24.16
CA PHE A 744 -26.97 13.18 24.93
C PHE A 744 -26.95 14.56 25.61
N LYS A 745 -27.16 14.55 26.93
CA LYS A 745 -27.20 15.76 27.75
C LYS A 745 -25.89 16.03 28.45
N THR A 746 -25.61 17.28 28.81
CA THR A 746 -24.49 17.58 29.71
C THR A 746 -24.76 16.99 31.09
N PRO A 747 -23.80 16.27 31.68
CA PRO A 747 -23.93 15.84 33.07
C PRO A 747 -23.81 17.06 34.00
N ILE A 748 -24.39 16.96 35.18
CA ILE A 748 -24.25 17.98 36.22
C ILE A 748 -22.75 18.06 36.60
N PRO A 749 -22.17 19.26 36.81
CA PRO A 749 -20.78 19.41 37.22
C PRO A 749 -20.42 18.54 38.41
N THR A 750 -19.55 17.55 38.15
CA THR A 750 -19.12 16.49 39.09
C THR A 750 -17.62 16.23 38.92
N THR A 751 -17.12 15.13 39.48
CA THR A 751 -15.72 14.71 39.38
C THR A 751 -15.38 14.20 37.99
N TRP A 752 -14.10 14.26 37.63
CA TRP A 752 -13.57 13.80 36.34
C TRP A 752 -13.98 12.36 35.98
N GLU A 753 -13.94 11.42 36.94
CA GLU A 753 -14.33 10.02 36.70
C GLU A 753 -15.79 9.85 36.27
N LEU A 754 -16.70 10.65 36.84
CA LEU A 754 -18.13 10.57 36.54
C LEU A 754 -18.44 11.10 35.14
N TYR A 755 -17.71 12.11 34.68
CA TYR A 755 -17.76 12.56 33.28
C TYR A 755 -17.34 11.45 32.32
N ASN A 756 -16.24 10.74 32.60
CA ASN A 756 -15.80 9.63 31.75
C ASN A 756 -16.79 8.45 31.71
N LYS A 757 -17.36 8.07 32.86
CA LYS A 757 -18.43 7.07 32.91
C LYS A 757 -19.66 7.50 32.11
N HIS A 758 -20.04 8.77 32.19
CA HIS A 758 -21.14 9.32 31.42
C HIS A 758 -20.90 9.23 29.90
N ILE A 759 -19.69 9.54 29.43
CA ILE A 759 -19.31 9.37 28.02
C ILE A 759 -19.46 7.90 27.60
N ASP A 760 -19.00 6.97 28.44
CA ASP A 760 -18.99 5.55 28.10
C ASP A 760 -20.38 4.90 28.08
N GLU A 761 -21.30 5.35 28.93
CA GLU A 761 -22.64 4.77 29.07
C GLU A 761 -23.67 5.34 28.08
N TYR A 762 -23.65 6.66 27.86
CA TYR A 762 -24.72 7.38 27.15
C TYR A 762 -24.42 7.62 25.66
N MET A 763 -23.15 7.64 25.24
CA MET A 763 -22.81 7.79 23.83
C MET A 763 -22.70 6.42 23.14
N ARG A 764 -23.81 5.97 22.51
CA ARG A 764 -23.91 4.63 21.89
C ARG A 764 -24.08 4.62 20.36
N THR A 765 -24.63 5.66 19.75
CA THR A 765 -24.88 5.71 18.29
C THR A 765 -24.43 7.03 17.71
N GLU A 766 -23.53 6.96 16.74
CA GLU A 766 -23.07 8.10 15.94
C GLU A 766 -24.07 8.33 14.82
N SER A 767 -24.94 9.33 14.98
CA SER A 767 -25.85 9.79 13.93
C SER A 767 -25.30 11.09 13.32
N PRO A 768 -25.48 11.35 12.02
CA PRO A 768 -25.23 12.65 11.41
C PRO A 768 -25.86 13.82 12.16
N LEU A 769 -26.98 13.57 12.85
CA LEU A 769 -27.63 14.56 13.71
C LEU A 769 -26.73 15.04 14.85
N ALA A 770 -25.85 14.19 15.36
CA ALA A 770 -24.88 14.59 16.39
C ALA A 770 -23.95 15.70 15.89
N PHE A 771 -23.74 15.79 14.57
CA PHE A 771 -22.96 16.84 13.94
C PHE A 771 -23.82 17.99 13.43
N GLY A 772 -25.14 17.99 13.63
CA GLY A 772 -26.08 18.97 13.06
C GLY A 772 -26.31 18.80 11.56
N LEU A 773 -26.14 17.58 11.03
CA LEU A 773 -26.35 17.25 9.63
C LEU A 773 -27.59 16.36 9.47
N HIS A 774 -28.27 16.48 8.33
CA HIS A 774 -29.37 15.59 7.97
C HIS A 774 -28.87 14.14 7.79
N PRO A 775 -29.64 13.09 8.18
CA PRO A 775 -29.24 11.68 8.03
C PRO A 775 -28.72 11.29 6.63
N ASN A 776 -29.33 11.83 5.57
CA ASN A 776 -28.84 11.65 4.18
C ASN A 776 -27.37 12.05 3.94
N ALA A 777 -26.78 12.93 4.76
CA ALA A 777 -25.35 13.27 4.65
C ALA A 777 -24.45 12.05 4.87
N GLU A 778 -24.93 11.07 5.64
CA GLU A 778 -24.23 9.80 5.86
C GLU A 778 -24.11 8.96 4.58
N ILE A 779 -25.13 9.02 3.73
CA ILE A 779 -25.22 8.19 2.52
C ILE A 779 -24.05 8.53 1.59
N ASP A 780 -23.79 9.83 1.37
CA ASP A 780 -22.71 10.28 0.50
C ASP A 780 -21.33 9.92 1.06
N PHE A 781 -21.11 10.13 2.36
CA PHE A 781 -19.85 9.75 3.04
C PHE A 781 -19.60 8.24 2.90
N ARG A 782 -20.61 7.43 3.21
CA ARG A 782 -20.51 5.97 3.15
C ARG A 782 -20.37 5.46 1.72
N LEU A 783 -21.00 6.13 0.75
CA LEU A 783 -20.85 5.83 -0.67
C LEU A 783 -19.42 6.13 -1.14
N SER A 784 -18.84 7.27 -0.72
CA SER A 784 -17.43 7.59 -0.99
C SER A 784 -16.53 6.50 -0.45
N ASN A 785 -16.64 6.18 0.85
CA ASN A 785 -15.84 5.14 1.49
C ASN A 785 -15.97 3.77 0.78
N SER A 786 -17.19 3.40 0.38
CA SER A 786 -17.42 2.15 -0.35
C SER A 786 -16.75 2.15 -1.73
N ASN A 787 -16.78 3.28 -2.44
CA ASN A 787 -16.09 3.40 -3.72
C ASN A 787 -14.57 3.42 -3.55
N ASP A 788 -14.05 4.03 -2.48
CA ASP A 788 -12.62 4.06 -2.16
C ASP A 788 -12.11 2.65 -1.87
N VAL A 789 -12.79 1.89 -0.99
CA VAL A 789 -12.45 0.49 -0.69
C VAL A 789 -12.44 -0.36 -1.97
N LEU A 790 -13.45 -0.23 -2.83
CA LEU A 790 -13.52 -0.96 -4.09
C LEU A 790 -12.43 -0.54 -5.10
N ALA A 791 -12.11 0.75 -5.16
CA ALA A 791 -11.03 1.27 -5.99
C ALA A 791 -9.69 0.68 -5.55
N ARG A 792 -9.40 0.69 -4.24
CA ARG A 792 -8.18 0.05 -3.68
C ARG A 792 -8.13 -1.44 -3.92
N LEU A 793 -9.23 -2.15 -3.73
CA LEU A 793 -9.31 -3.57 -4.06
C LEU A 793 -9.05 -3.82 -5.55
N THR A 794 -9.46 -2.92 -6.43
CA THR A 794 -9.26 -3.02 -7.88
C THR A 794 -7.80 -2.76 -8.25
N GLU A 795 -7.15 -1.80 -7.58
CA GLU A 795 -5.71 -1.51 -7.73
C GLU A 795 -4.84 -2.70 -7.32
N LEU A 796 -5.27 -3.51 -6.34
CA LEU A 796 -4.59 -4.73 -5.93
C LEU A 796 -4.78 -5.92 -6.88
N GLN A 797 -5.75 -5.89 -7.80
CA GLN A 797 -5.93 -7.01 -8.72
C GLN A 797 -4.82 -7.02 -9.78
N PRO A 798 -4.23 -8.20 -10.08
CA PRO A 798 -3.21 -8.32 -11.12
C PRO A 798 -3.76 -7.86 -12.47
N ARG A 799 -3.11 -6.85 -13.06
CA ARG A 799 -3.48 -6.27 -14.36
C ARG A 799 -3.46 -7.30 -15.50
N ASP A 800 -2.64 -8.34 -15.37
CA ASP A 800 -2.46 -9.40 -16.38
C ASP A 800 -3.38 -10.62 -16.19
N ALA A 801 -4.08 -10.74 -15.05
CA ALA A 801 -4.99 -11.88 -14.83
C ALA A 801 -6.29 -11.81 -15.67
N GLY A 802 -6.43 -10.77 -16.49
CA GLY A 802 -7.49 -10.63 -17.49
C GLY A 802 -7.19 -11.24 -18.86
N ALA A 803 -6.08 -11.95 -19.05
CA ALA A 803 -5.78 -12.67 -20.30
C ALA A 803 -6.58 -14.00 -20.42
N ALA A 804 -7.88 -13.98 -20.13
CA ALA A 804 -8.78 -15.02 -20.62
C ALA A 804 -9.11 -14.73 -22.09
N GLU A 805 -9.12 -15.76 -22.94
CA GLU A 805 -9.49 -15.65 -24.35
C GLU A 805 -10.83 -14.89 -24.49
N GLY A 806 -10.78 -13.67 -25.03
CA GLY A 806 -11.95 -12.84 -25.33
C GLY A 806 -12.06 -11.50 -24.58
N GLN A 807 -11.18 -11.19 -23.62
CA GLN A 807 -11.11 -9.84 -23.04
C GLN A 807 -10.17 -8.93 -23.83
N LEU A 808 -10.66 -7.75 -24.21
CA LEU A 808 -9.90 -6.72 -24.92
C LEU A 808 -8.68 -6.30 -24.08
N THR A 809 -7.52 -6.18 -24.73
CA THR A 809 -6.29 -5.70 -24.08
C THR A 809 -6.48 -4.27 -23.58
N PRO A 810 -5.76 -3.82 -22.53
CA PRO A 810 -5.84 -2.44 -22.05
C PRO A 810 -5.59 -1.41 -23.17
N THR A 811 -4.73 -1.76 -24.13
CA THR A 811 -4.49 -1.00 -25.36
C THR A 811 -5.69 -0.95 -26.28
N GLU A 812 -6.38 -2.08 -26.51
CA GLU A 812 -7.58 -2.14 -27.35
C GLU A 812 -8.76 -1.37 -26.73
N ILE A 813 -8.94 -1.44 -25.40
CA ILE A 813 -9.98 -0.66 -24.70
C ILE A 813 -9.68 0.84 -24.80
N ALA A 814 -8.42 1.23 -24.59
CA ALA A 814 -8.00 2.62 -24.73
C ALA A 814 -8.14 3.11 -26.17
N GLU A 815 -7.87 2.27 -27.16
CA GLU A 815 -8.05 2.58 -28.58
C GLU A 815 -9.52 2.74 -28.97
N GLN A 816 -10.41 1.85 -28.50
CA GLN A 816 -11.86 1.99 -28.69
C GLN A 816 -12.38 3.28 -28.07
N ALA A 817 -12.03 3.54 -26.81
CA ALA A 817 -12.42 4.78 -26.12
C ALA A 817 -11.86 6.02 -26.84
N MET A 818 -10.62 5.97 -27.31
CA MET A 818 -10.01 7.05 -28.09
C MET A 818 -10.79 7.30 -29.39
N SER A 819 -11.14 6.25 -30.14
CA SER A 819 -11.90 6.38 -31.38
C SER A 819 -13.27 6.99 -31.12
N ASP A 820 -14.00 6.50 -30.12
CA ASP A 820 -15.32 7.01 -29.75
C ASP A 820 -15.29 8.49 -29.35
N ILE A 821 -14.26 8.90 -28.60
CA ILE A 821 -14.08 10.31 -28.18
C ILE A 821 -13.71 11.17 -29.38
N LYS A 822 -12.78 10.68 -30.22
CA LYS A 822 -12.31 11.39 -31.40
C LYS A 822 -13.47 11.65 -32.36
N ASP A 823 -14.30 10.65 -32.62
CA ASP A 823 -15.45 10.78 -33.52
C ASP A 823 -16.48 11.79 -32.99
N LYS A 824 -16.72 11.82 -31.68
CA LYS A 824 -17.64 12.80 -31.05
C LYS A 824 -17.11 14.24 -31.09
N ILE A 825 -15.80 14.46 -31.03
CA ILE A 825 -15.17 15.78 -30.92
C ILE A 825 -14.67 16.29 -32.29
N ASN A 826 -14.68 15.45 -33.33
CA ASN A 826 -14.08 15.79 -34.63
C ASN A 826 -14.73 17.02 -35.30
N ASP A 827 -16.01 17.29 -35.00
CA ASP A 827 -16.75 18.42 -35.55
C ASP A 827 -16.72 19.68 -34.65
N PHE A 828 -16.17 19.57 -33.44
CA PHE A 828 -16.13 20.67 -32.46
C PHE A 828 -15.11 21.75 -32.81
N TRP A 829 -15.53 22.75 -33.56
CA TRP A 829 -14.69 23.90 -33.86
C TRP A 829 -15.56 25.14 -34.07
N PHE A 830 -15.23 26.23 -33.38
CA PHE A 830 -15.86 27.53 -33.59
C PHE A 830 -14.96 28.41 -34.46
N ASP A 831 -15.48 28.89 -35.60
CA ASP A 831 -14.77 29.87 -36.42
C ASP A 831 -14.82 31.25 -35.76
N MET A 832 -13.74 31.59 -35.04
CA MET A 832 -13.64 32.87 -34.34
C MET A 832 -13.56 34.06 -35.31
N PHE A 833 -13.13 33.86 -36.56
CA PHE A 833 -13.07 34.95 -37.53
C PHE A 833 -14.50 35.34 -37.97
N GLU A 834 -15.31 34.35 -38.35
CA GLU A 834 -16.72 34.56 -38.70
C GLU A 834 -17.52 35.15 -37.53
N LEU A 835 -17.35 34.62 -36.32
CA LEU A 835 -18.03 35.13 -35.13
C LEU A 835 -17.66 36.58 -34.83
N ASN A 836 -16.37 36.95 -34.93
CA ASN A 836 -15.95 38.34 -34.71
C ASN A 836 -16.50 39.29 -35.79
N SER A 837 -16.55 38.87 -37.06
CA SER A 837 -17.12 39.66 -38.15
C SER A 837 -18.64 39.83 -38.02
N SER A 838 -19.35 38.85 -37.46
CA SER A 838 -20.80 38.94 -37.20
C SER A 838 -21.18 39.92 -36.08
N LEU A 839 -20.20 40.27 -35.22
CA LEU A 839 -20.38 41.07 -33.99
C LEU A 839 -19.77 42.48 -34.10
N GLU A 840 -19.63 43.04 -35.31
CA GLU A 840 -19.06 44.38 -35.51
C GLU A 840 -20.03 45.52 -35.10
N GLY A 841 -19.49 46.58 -34.49
CA GLY A 841 -20.23 47.80 -34.10
C GLY A 841 -20.89 47.76 -32.71
N ASP A 842 -22.06 48.40 -32.57
CA ASP A 842 -22.81 48.53 -31.30
C ASP A 842 -23.39 47.21 -30.76
N LEU A 843 -23.25 46.11 -31.51
CA LEU A 843 -23.70 44.76 -31.12
C LEU A 843 -22.72 44.06 -30.16
N ARG A 844 -21.50 44.58 -30.02
CA ARG A 844 -20.47 44.01 -29.13
C ARG A 844 -20.64 44.50 -27.69
N GLY A 845 -21.48 43.80 -26.93
CA GLY A 845 -21.69 44.04 -25.50
C GLY A 845 -20.77 43.23 -24.57
N PRO A 846 -20.88 43.45 -23.24
CA PRO A 846 -20.19 42.66 -22.23
C PRO A 846 -20.45 41.15 -22.32
N TYR A 847 -21.70 40.74 -22.62
CA TYR A 847 -22.05 39.33 -22.77
C TYR A 847 -21.38 38.67 -23.97
N GLN A 848 -21.35 39.36 -25.11
CA GLN A 848 -20.73 38.88 -26.33
C GLN A 848 -19.21 38.70 -26.17
N ASN A 849 -18.56 39.56 -25.38
CA ASN A 849 -17.13 39.38 -25.05
C ASN A 849 -16.88 38.13 -24.20
N VAL A 850 -17.74 37.85 -23.23
CA VAL A 850 -17.65 36.61 -22.43
C VAL A 850 -17.90 35.39 -23.33
N PHE A 851 -18.88 35.46 -24.22
CA PHE A 851 -19.17 34.38 -25.16
C PHE A 851 -17.98 34.07 -26.09
N LEU A 852 -17.35 35.09 -26.67
CA LEU A 852 -16.16 34.92 -27.50
C LEU A 852 -14.99 34.32 -26.71
N GLN A 853 -14.82 34.72 -25.46
CA GLN A 853 -13.81 34.15 -24.58
C GLN A 853 -14.07 32.66 -24.32
N GLU A 854 -15.31 32.29 -24.02
CA GLU A 854 -15.72 30.89 -23.80
C GLU A 854 -15.51 30.03 -25.05
N CYS A 855 -15.86 30.54 -26.24
CA CYS A 855 -15.59 29.84 -27.50
C CYS A 855 -14.09 29.64 -27.74
N THR A 856 -13.27 30.64 -27.38
CA THR A 856 -11.81 30.55 -27.51
C THR A 856 -11.23 29.48 -26.58
N ILE A 857 -11.68 29.44 -25.32
CA ILE A 857 -11.27 28.43 -24.33
C ILE A 857 -11.68 27.03 -24.81
N MET A 858 -12.92 26.88 -25.31
CA MET A 858 -13.41 25.61 -25.82
C MET A 858 -12.62 25.12 -27.04
N ASN A 859 -12.25 26.01 -27.96
CA ASN A 859 -11.38 25.69 -29.10
C ASN A 859 -9.98 25.25 -28.67
N LEU A 860 -9.43 25.88 -27.62
CA LEU A 860 -8.11 25.52 -27.09
C LEU A 860 -8.13 24.13 -26.44
N LEU A 861 -9.17 23.81 -25.67
CA LEU A 861 -9.39 22.49 -25.07
C LEU A 861 -9.57 21.41 -26.15
N THR A 862 -10.52 21.61 -27.07
CA THR A 862 -10.81 20.64 -28.15
C THR A 862 -9.64 20.46 -29.11
N GLY A 863 -8.87 21.51 -29.37
CA GLY A 863 -7.62 21.45 -30.13
C GLY A 863 -6.57 20.56 -29.47
N GLU A 864 -6.36 20.71 -28.15
CA GLU A 864 -5.43 19.88 -27.38
C GLU A 864 -5.88 18.41 -27.34
N MET A 865 -7.19 18.16 -27.14
CA MET A 865 -7.76 16.82 -27.20
C MET A 865 -7.54 16.16 -28.55
N ARG A 866 -7.80 16.87 -29.66
CA ARG A 866 -7.56 16.35 -31.02
C ARG A 866 -6.08 16.04 -31.28
N ARG A 867 -5.17 16.93 -30.84
CA ARG A 867 -3.73 16.72 -30.99
C ARG A 867 -3.28 15.47 -30.24
N SER A 868 -3.59 15.40 -28.95
CA SER A 868 -3.16 14.31 -28.06
C SER A 868 -3.76 12.94 -28.47
N LEU A 869 -5.02 12.88 -28.89
CA LEU A 869 -5.63 11.65 -29.41
C LEU A 869 -5.03 11.22 -30.76
N LYS A 870 -4.67 12.18 -31.63
CA LYS A 870 -4.00 11.87 -32.90
C LYS A 870 -2.59 11.31 -32.66
N GLU A 871 -1.84 11.93 -31.76
CA GLU A 871 -0.51 11.46 -31.36
C GLU A 871 -0.56 10.07 -30.72
N LEU A 872 -1.55 9.82 -29.85
CA LEU A 872 -1.74 8.49 -29.27
C LEU A 872 -2.07 7.43 -30.32
N LYS A 873 -2.92 7.77 -31.31
CA LYS A 873 -3.21 6.88 -32.44
C LYS A 873 -1.96 6.53 -33.24
N MET A 874 -1.15 7.53 -33.59
CA MET A 874 0.14 7.31 -34.26
C MET A 874 1.11 6.48 -33.40
N GLY A 875 1.01 6.57 -32.07
CA GLY A 875 1.74 5.72 -31.14
C GLY A 875 1.29 4.25 -31.17
N PHE A 876 -0.02 3.99 -31.26
CA PHE A 876 -0.56 2.64 -31.44
C PHE A 876 -0.24 2.05 -32.83
N ASP A 877 -0.30 2.87 -33.88
CA ASP A 877 0.05 2.48 -35.25
C ASP A 877 1.58 2.25 -35.42
N GLY A 878 2.39 2.62 -34.41
CA GLY A 878 3.84 2.46 -34.42
C GLY A 878 4.60 3.51 -35.26
N GLU A 879 3.92 4.56 -35.70
CA GLU A 879 4.51 5.68 -36.43
C GLU A 879 5.31 6.62 -35.50
N LEU A 880 4.89 6.72 -34.23
CA LEU A 880 5.58 7.47 -33.18
C LEU A 880 6.02 6.52 -32.07
N ILE A 881 7.18 6.81 -31.47
CA ILE A 881 7.64 6.13 -30.26
C ILE A 881 6.73 6.60 -29.10
N MET A 882 6.15 5.64 -28.37
CA MET A 882 5.34 5.94 -27.18
C MET A 882 6.12 6.79 -26.18
N SER A 883 5.58 7.96 -25.87
CA SER A 883 6.12 8.85 -24.86
C SER A 883 5.43 8.62 -23.51
N PRO A 884 6.06 9.00 -22.38
CA PRO A 884 5.43 8.91 -21.06
C PRO A 884 4.09 9.66 -20.96
N VAL A 885 3.92 10.73 -21.74
CA VAL A 885 2.66 11.50 -21.81
C VAL A 885 1.57 10.71 -22.53
N MET A 886 1.92 10.01 -23.62
CA MET A 886 0.99 9.12 -24.34
C MET A 886 0.62 7.91 -23.48
N GLU A 887 1.57 7.32 -22.76
CA GLU A 887 1.29 6.23 -21.82
C GLU A 887 0.36 6.67 -20.69
N SER A 888 0.60 7.86 -20.11
CA SER A 888 -0.28 8.43 -19.10
C SER A 888 -1.69 8.71 -19.64
N LEU A 889 -1.80 9.17 -20.88
CA LEU A 889 -3.10 9.36 -21.55
C LEU A 889 -3.80 8.01 -21.79
N MET A 890 -3.09 7.01 -22.31
CA MET A 890 -3.60 5.65 -22.50
C MET A 890 -4.13 5.06 -21.19
N LEU A 891 -3.36 5.18 -20.12
CA LEU A 891 -3.75 4.74 -18.78
C LEU A 891 -4.98 5.50 -18.27
N SER A 892 -5.08 6.80 -18.54
CA SER A 892 -6.24 7.61 -18.15
C SER A 892 -7.50 7.18 -18.89
N LEU A 893 -7.41 6.91 -20.20
CA LEU A 893 -8.51 6.39 -21.02
C LEU A 893 -8.95 5.00 -20.55
N TYR A 894 -8.00 4.11 -20.26
CA TYR A 894 -8.28 2.78 -19.75
C TYR A 894 -8.97 2.81 -18.37
N LEU A 895 -8.57 3.72 -17.49
CA LEU A 895 -9.11 3.85 -16.13
C LEU A 895 -10.38 4.72 -16.04
N ASP A 896 -10.97 5.16 -17.16
CA ASP A 896 -12.12 6.08 -17.20
C ASP A 896 -11.87 7.39 -16.43
N ARG A 897 -10.63 7.92 -16.48
CA ARG A 897 -10.18 9.16 -15.83
C ARG A 897 -9.88 10.25 -16.86
N VAL A 898 -10.16 11.50 -16.50
CA VAL A 898 -9.82 12.66 -17.34
C VAL A 898 -8.31 12.90 -17.30
N ALA A 899 -7.67 12.98 -18.47
CA ALA A 899 -6.23 13.18 -18.55
C ALA A 899 -5.82 14.58 -18.03
N GLN A 900 -4.70 14.64 -17.31
CA GLN A 900 -4.19 15.88 -16.69
C GLN A 900 -3.99 17.05 -17.68
N PRO A 901 -3.48 16.84 -18.93
CA PRO A 901 -3.38 17.93 -19.90
C PRO A 901 -4.73 18.55 -20.25
N TRP A 902 -5.80 17.75 -20.32
CA TRP A 902 -7.15 18.24 -20.60
C TRP A 902 -7.73 18.96 -19.39
N ALA A 903 -7.54 18.40 -18.19
CA ALA A 903 -8.04 18.98 -16.94
C ALA A 903 -7.47 20.39 -16.67
N LYS A 904 -6.21 20.67 -17.05
CA LYS A 904 -5.60 22.00 -16.92
C LYS A 904 -6.28 23.09 -17.77
N LEU A 905 -6.87 22.70 -18.90
CA LEU A 905 -7.53 23.60 -19.84
C LEU A 905 -9.05 23.64 -19.64
N ALA A 906 -9.60 22.59 -19.03
CA ALA A 906 -11.02 22.45 -18.74
C ALA A 906 -11.40 23.09 -17.40
N TRP A 907 -12.69 23.01 -17.09
CA TRP A 907 -13.23 23.34 -15.77
C TRP A 907 -12.86 22.27 -14.74
N SER A 908 -12.79 22.65 -13.46
CA SER A 908 -12.60 21.69 -12.37
C SER A 908 -13.80 20.74 -12.26
N SER A 909 -13.55 19.44 -12.33
CA SER A 909 -14.57 18.40 -12.26
C SER A 909 -13.98 17.10 -11.73
N GLU A 910 -14.69 16.44 -10.82
CA GLU A 910 -14.36 15.11 -10.28
C GLU A 910 -15.10 13.98 -11.01
N ARG A 911 -15.59 14.25 -12.23
CA ARG A 911 -16.42 13.30 -12.97
C ARG A 911 -15.53 12.26 -13.67
N PRO A 912 -15.98 11.01 -13.78
CA PRO A 912 -15.31 10.02 -14.62
C PRO A 912 -15.37 10.45 -16.09
N LEU A 913 -14.44 9.97 -16.90
CA LEU A 913 -14.24 10.40 -18.28
C LEU A 913 -15.54 10.31 -19.10
N ALA A 914 -16.28 9.20 -19.03
CA ALA A 914 -17.54 9.06 -19.74
C ALA A 914 -18.59 10.15 -19.38
N ALA A 915 -18.76 10.44 -18.09
CA ALA A 915 -19.69 11.48 -17.63
C ALA A 915 -19.17 12.89 -17.92
N TRP A 916 -17.85 13.08 -17.90
CA TRP A 916 -17.19 14.33 -18.23
C TRP A 916 -17.33 14.66 -19.73
N ILE A 917 -17.22 13.67 -20.62
CA ILE A 917 -17.46 13.86 -22.06
C ILE A 917 -18.92 14.25 -22.30
N LEU A 918 -19.90 13.61 -21.66
CA LEU A 918 -21.30 14.03 -21.78
C LEU A 918 -21.53 15.47 -21.30
N ASP A 919 -20.80 15.91 -20.27
CA ASP A 919 -20.80 17.29 -19.81
C ASP A 919 -20.21 18.23 -20.86
N LEU A 920 -19.05 17.86 -21.45
CA LEU A 920 -18.40 18.59 -22.54
C LEU A 920 -19.33 18.75 -23.74
N LEU A 921 -20.04 17.69 -24.15
CA LEU A 921 -21.01 17.74 -25.25
C LEU A 921 -22.13 18.75 -24.96
N LYS A 922 -22.66 18.78 -23.73
CA LYS A 922 -23.70 19.73 -23.32
C LYS A 922 -23.19 21.18 -23.29
N ARG A 923 -21.97 21.41 -22.82
CA ARG A 923 -21.32 22.73 -22.82
C ARG A 923 -21.08 23.23 -24.23
N TYR A 924 -20.59 22.36 -25.11
CA TYR A 924 -20.42 22.67 -26.52
C TYR A 924 -21.78 22.99 -27.17
N ALA A 925 -22.82 22.20 -26.89
CA ALA A 925 -24.16 22.44 -27.41
C ALA A 925 -24.73 23.81 -26.99
N GLN A 926 -24.54 24.21 -25.73
CA GLN A 926 -24.93 25.53 -25.24
C GLN A 926 -24.20 26.66 -25.99
N LEU A 927 -22.89 26.52 -26.22
CA LEU A 927 -22.12 27.51 -26.98
C LEU A 927 -22.51 27.51 -28.46
N ALA A 928 -22.78 26.34 -29.05
CA ALA A 928 -23.23 26.20 -30.42
C ALA A 928 -24.62 26.82 -30.64
N GLU A 929 -25.55 26.67 -29.69
CA GLU A 929 -26.84 27.36 -29.72
C GLU A 929 -26.65 28.88 -29.69
N TRP A 930 -25.72 29.37 -28.87
CA TRP A 930 -25.40 30.79 -28.81
C TRP A 930 -24.66 31.29 -30.07
N THR A 931 -23.88 30.44 -30.77
CA THR A 931 -23.30 30.81 -32.08
C THR A 931 -24.34 30.98 -33.18
N ALA A 932 -25.51 30.34 -33.09
CA ALA A 932 -26.54 30.43 -34.11
C ALA A 932 -27.16 31.84 -34.18
N VAL A 933 -27.27 32.54 -33.03
CA VAL A 933 -27.72 33.93 -32.96
C VAL A 933 -26.79 34.71 -32.00
N PRO A 934 -25.60 35.15 -32.46
CA PRO A 934 -24.58 35.76 -31.60
C PRO A 934 -25.00 37.09 -30.93
N ALA A 935 -25.94 37.81 -31.56
CA ALA A 935 -26.41 39.11 -31.08
C ALA A 935 -27.39 38.99 -29.89
N ASP A 936 -28.15 37.88 -29.83
CA ASP A 936 -29.15 37.67 -28.79
C ASP A 936 -28.56 36.97 -27.58
N ILE A 937 -29.08 37.33 -26.40
CA ILE A 937 -28.70 36.69 -25.13
C ILE A 937 -29.69 35.55 -24.88
N PRO A 938 -29.24 34.30 -24.69
CA PRO A 938 -30.12 33.19 -24.36
C PRO A 938 -30.93 33.49 -23.08
N GLN A 939 -32.23 33.18 -23.09
CA GLN A 939 -33.11 33.44 -21.94
C GLN A 939 -32.77 32.57 -20.72
N VAL A 940 -32.31 31.34 -20.97
CA VAL A 940 -31.85 30.40 -19.95
C VAL A 940 -30.40 30.07 -20.25
N ILE A 941 -29.51 30.37 -19.32
CA ILE A 941 -28.10 30.06 -19.42
C ILE A 941 -27.75 29.12 -18.29
N TRP A 942 -27.19 27.97 -18.62
CA TRP A 942 -26.65 27.06 -17.64
C TRP A 942 -25.29 27.61 -17.16
N LEU A 943 -25.34 28.33 -16.05
CA LEU A 943 -24.22 29.12 -15.51
C LEU A 943 -22.99 28.26 -15.22
N SER A 944 -23.18 27.06 -14.66
CA SER A 944 -22.08 26.12 -14.39
C SER A 944 -21.52 25.47 -15.66
N GLY A 945 -22.19 25.65 -16.81
CA GLY A 945 -21.74 25.21 -18.13
C GLY A 945 -20.64 26.10 -18.73
N LEU A 946 -20.52 27.34 -18.24
CA LEU A 946 -19.45 28.27 -18.63
C LEU A 946 -18.14 27.90 -17.93
N SER A 947 -17.01 28.12 -18.60
CA SER A 947 -15.67 27.92 -18.04
C SER A 947 -15.35 29.00 -17.00
N ASN A 948 -15.86 30.22 -17.18
CA ASN A 948 -15.70 31.35 -16.27
C ASN A 948 -17.04 32.05 -15.93
N PRO A 949 -17.83 31.47 -15.01
CA PRO A 949 -19.08 32.07 -14.54
C PRO A 949 -18.94 33.49 -13.96
N PRO A 950 -17.89 33.84 -13.18
CA PRO A 950 -17.69 35.21 -12.66
C PRO A 950 -17.64 36.29 -13.74
N SER A 951 -17.01 36.02 -14.90
CA SER A 951 -17.00 36.95 -16.02
C SER A 951 -18.40 37.22 -16.55
N PHE A 952 -19.23 36.18 -16.63
CA PHE A 952 -20.64 36.32 -17.03
C PHE A 952 -21.44 37.14 -16.01
N LEU A 953 -21.28 36.87 -14.71
CA LEU A 953 -21.92 37.66 -13.65
C LEU A 953 -21.46 39.13 -13.66
N THR A 954 -20.20 39.38 -14.00
CA THR A 954 -19.67 40.74 -14.16
C THR A 954 -20.30 41.43 -15.37
N ALA A 955 -20.49 40.72 -16.48
CA ALA A 955 -21.23 41.24 -17.63
C ALA A 955 -22.69 41.60 -17.27
N ILE A 956 -23.36 40.79 -16.43
CA ILE A 956 -24.69 41.13 -15.89
C ILE A 956 -24.64 42.43 -15.09
N LYS A 957 -23.68 42.57 -14.17
CA LYS A 957 -23.50 43.80 -13.38
C LYS A 957 -23.25 45.01 -14.27
N GLN A 958 -22.39 44.88 -15.29
CA GLN A 958 -22.07 45.99 -16.21
C GLN A 958 -23.29 46.44 -17.02
N VAL A 959 -24.04 45.50 -17.61
CA VAL A 959 -25.24 45.84 -18.38
C VAL A 959 -26.33 46.42 -17.48
N THR A 960 -26.46 45.92 -16.26
CA THR A 960 -27.42 46.45 -15.27
C THR A 960 -27.01 47.85 -14.81
N ALA A 961 -25.71 48.08 -14.54
CA ALA A 961 -25.16 49.38 -14.19
C ALA A 961 -25.42 50.42 -15.29
N GLN A 962 -25.22 50.05 -16.56
CA GLN A 962 -25.49 50.92 -17.70
C GLN A 962 -26.98 51.26 -17.84
N LYS A 963 -27.86 50.27 -17.67
CA LYS A 963 -29.32 50.49 -17.71
C LYS A 963 -29.82 51.35 -16.54
N ALA A 964 -29.33 51.08 -15.33
CA ALA A 964 -29.73 51.78 -14.11
C ALA A 964 -28.98 53.11 -13.88
N LYS A 965 -27.93 53.39 -14.66
CA LYS A 965 -27.01 54.53 -14.50
C LYS A 965 -26.41 54.62 -13.08
N LEU A 966 -26.08 53.47 -12.49
CA LEU A 966 -25.46 53.36 -11.17
C LEU A 966 -23.98 52.95 -11.28
N PRO A 967 -23.12 53.33 -10.31
CA PRO A 967 -21.75 52.81 -10.23
C PRO A 967 -21.74 51.29 -10.08
N LEU A 968 -20.83 50.60 -10.78
CA LEU A 968 -20.71 49.13 -10.75
C LEU A 968 -20.53 48.59 -9.33
N ASP A 969 -19.75 49.29 -8.50
CA ASP A 969 -19.43 48.90 -7.11
C ASP A 969 -20.64 48.94 -6.17
N SER A 970 -21.68 49.69 -6.54
CA SER A 970 -22.93 49.78 -5.75
C SER A 970 -23.88 48.60 -6.00
N ILE A 971 -23.58 47.74 -6.97
CA ILE A 971 -24.45 46.64 -7.38
C ILE A 971 -23.99 45.32 -6.75
N VAL A 972 -24.88 44.76 -5.93
CA VAL A 972 -24.71 43.44 -5.31
C VAL A 972 -25.64 42.45 -6.00
N ILE A 973 -25.13 41.25 -6.28
CA ILE A 973 -25.95 40.12 -6.75
C ILE A 973 -26.53 39.48 -5.49
N GLN A 974 -27.85 39.38 -5.41
CA GLN A 974 -28.59 38.69 -4.33
C GLN A 974 -29.31 37.48 -4.88
#